data_AF-A0A0G1JR58-F1
#
_entry.id   AF-A0A0G1JR58-F1
#
_cell.length_a   1.000
_cell.length_b   1.000
_cell.length_c   1.000
_cell.angle_alpha   90.00
_cell.angle_beta   90.00
_cell.angle_gamma   90.00
#
_symmetry.space_group_name_H-M   'P 1'
#
loop_
_entity.id
_entity.type
_entity.pdbx_description
1 polymer ?
#
loop_
_entity_poly.entity_id
_entity_poly.type
_entity_poly.pdbx_seq_one_letter_code
_entity_poly.pdbx_strand_id
1 'polypeptide(L)'
;MSKFKKLIFSLKFFIGLWIFSLSFMVYVAYGTDNGTFVSAQTGNWNIGTTWGGACASACTAGVDYPGSLDAATIAITHIVTVPAGTFNFSTIAIDGTLILVGNIAGADITVRTGGILEQKNVVQQVITGTLDVQSGGTLRHTANTTAAAGQVYEVDFSVATATIAGTATVSGKGYSASNGTAAGTTTSSSINQGAGGAAHGGYGGSGTGGVAARTTGYGSALIPVTLGSGGGRGYAAASTGGAGGGSFQLTVSGNLTVTGSIVASGSTGNIYNSAAGGGGSGGSIYLNVTGNVDLTGASVTANGGAGGDNTDDGGGGGGGRIAIVYGGTYTAATTFSAYGGSGPGSATDGGAGSVYVDGPSNNGILTYDNNGSADALGSIITAAASYTVTTLQISNAAALTIPSDATITSAQSTFSNLGTGGTLTISGTFAPGNTSFTFPSGLTTTMSSTSTLSTVNTLTVGSAAFTLTYGAIHSLTAITIDSGAIMTMNSYTSTALSLSSLTVNGTLNHTANGSTEAHKVNISTSGNVTIAGTVTATGKGYSGQNGTAAGVTITASTTGGGGAAHGGYGGAGTGNAVQRASAYGNALAPTTIGSGGGEGSSSNASGGSGGGAIQFTVSGDLSVSGTLAANGNTSRISSPTIRIHASGYSKP
;
A
#
# COMPACT_ATOMS: atom_id res chain seq x y z
N MET A 1 19.95 24.75 -45.45
CA MET A 1 20.82 23.97 -46.37
C MET A 1 19.92 23.06 -47.18
N SER A 2 19.76 23.33 -48.48
CA SER A 2 19.05 22.43 -49.40
C SER A 2 19.82 21.12 -49.54
N LYS A 3 19.13 19.97 -49.44
CA LYS A 3 19.73 18.67 -49.71
C LYS A 3 19.58 18.35 -51.19
N PHE A 4 20.66 17.88 -51.82
CA PHE A 4 20.67 17.53 -53.23
C PHE A 4 20.77 16.01 -53.40
N LYS A 5 19.90 15.40 -54.22
CA LYS A 5 20.10 14.03 -54.72
C LYS A 5 20.98 14.10 -55.97
N LYS A 6 22.06 13.30 -55.99
CA LYS A 6 23.08 13.29 -57.04
C LYS A 6 22.66 12.29 -58.13
N LEU A 7 22.14 12.77 -59.26
CA LEU A 7 21.92 11.93 -60.45
C LEU A 7 23.07 12.18 -61.45
N ILE A 8 23.82 11.13 -61.77
CA ILE A 8 24.90 11.19 -62.77
C ILE A 8 24.37 10.58 -64.07
N PHE A 9 24.21 11.41 -65.11
CA PHE A 9 23.99 10.94 -66.47
C PHE A 9 25.33 10.94 -67.22
N SER A 10 25.72 9.79 -67.76
CA SER A 10 26.89 9.65 -68.63
C SER A 10 26.43 9.47 -70.06
N LEU A 11 26.58 10.50 -70.89
CA LEU A 11 26.34 10.40 -72.32
C LEU A 11 27.70 10.19 -73.02
N LYS A 12 27.86 9.04 -73.68
CA LYS A 12 29.07 8.72 -74.47
C LYS A 12 28.79 9.02 -75.94
N PHE A 13 29.60 9.87 -76.54
CA PHE A 13 29.59 10.10 -77.99
C PHE A 13 30.79 9.42 -78.64
N PHE A 14 30.57 8.86 -79.83
CA PHE A 14 31.61 8.29 -80.68
C PHE A 14 31.86 9.20 -81.87
N ILE A 15 33.08 9.74 -82.00
CA ILE A 15 33.58 10.41 -83.20
C ILE A 15 34.96 9.82 -83.50
N GLY A 16 35.02 8.92 -84.49
CA GLY A 16 36.25 8.19 -84.84
C GLY A 16 36.77 7.27 -83.72
N LEU A 17 38.09 7.09 -83.64
CA LEU A 17 38.77 6.17 -82.70
C LEU A 17 38.87 6.70 -81.24
N TRP A 18 38.22 7.82 -80.92
CA TRP A 18 38.34 8.50 -79.62
C TRP A 18 36.99 8.51 -78.88
N ILE A 19 37.01 8.16 -77.60
CA ILE A 19 35.84 8.20 -76.70
C ILE A 19 35.86 9.52 -75.94
N PHE A 20 34.82 10.35 -76.13
CA PHE A 20 34.58 11.53 -75.31
C PHE A 20 33.43 11.24 -74.33
N SER A 21 33.71 11.35 -73.03
CA SER A 21 32.67 11.30 -71.99
C SER A 21 32.31 12.72 -71.56
N LEU A 22 31.05 13.10 -71.75
CA LEU A 22 30.51 14.36 -71.24
C LEU A 22 29.63 14.02 -70.04
N SER A 23 30.08 14.39 -68.84
CA SER A 23 29.31 14.23 -67.61
C SER A 23 28.62 15.54 -67.28
N PHE A 24 27.30 15.59 -67.39
CA PHE A 24 26.52 16.71 -66.87
C PHE A 24 25.99 16.36 -65.49
N MET A 25 26.24 17.26 -64.53
CA MET A 25 25.79 17.12 -63.16
C MET A 25 24.52 17.95 -62.99
N VAL A 26 23.37 17.28 -62.88
CA VAL A 26 22.08 17.94 -62.62
C VAL A 26 21.84 17.91 -61.12
N TYR A 27 21.84 19.08 -60.51
CA TYR A 27 21.35 19.27 -59.16
C TYR A 27 19.84 19.48 -59.20
N VAL A 28 19.07 18.43 -58.91
CA VAL A 28 17.63 18.59 -58.68
C VAL A 28 17.46 19.16 -57.27
N ALA A 29 17.03 20.43 -57.20
CA ALA A 29 16.60 21.03 -55.95
C ALA A 29 15.24 20.41 -55.59
N TYR A 30 15.21 19.54 -54.57
CA TYR A 30 13.96 19.29 -53.86
C TYR A 30 13.81 20.40 -52.82
N GLY A 31 12.67 21.10 -52.88
CA GLY A 31 12.30 22.08 -51.88
C GLY A 31 12.23 21.46 -50.49
N THR A 32 12.27 22.30 -49.47
CA THR A 32 11.97 21.95 -48.06
C THR A 32 10.48 21.65 -47.89
N ASP A 33 9.90 20.86 -48.77
CA ASP A 33 8.50 20.49 -48.68
C ASP A 33 8.38 19.46 -47.57
N ASN A 34 7.55 19.77 -46.56
CA ASN A 34 7.19 18.84 -45.51
C ASN A 34 6.66 17.56 -46.16
N GLY A 35 7.43 16.46 -46.06
CA GLY A 35 7.06 15.18 -46.65
C GLY A 35 6.11 14.42 -45.74
N THR A 36 5.17 13.67 -46.34
CA THR A 36 4.39 12.66 -45.62
C THR A 36 4.97 11.29 -45.98
N PHE A 37 5.50 10.60 -44.97
CA PHE A 37 6.04 9.25 -45.09
C PHE A 37 5.04 8.24 -44.53
N VAL A 38 4.76 7.18 -45.27
CA VAL A 38 3.95 6.05 -44.80
C VAL A 38 4.82 4.81 -44.82
N SER A 39 4.85 4.05 -43.73
CA SER A 39 5.66 2.84 -43.67
C SER A 39 5.17 1.85 -44.74
N ALA A 40 6.06 1.40 -45.63
CA ALA A 40 5.79 0.44 -46.69
C ALA A 40 6.03 -1.01 -46.25
N GLN A 41 6.80 -1.22 -45.19
CA GLN A 41 7.06 -2.53 -44.58
C GLN A 41 7.54 -2.38 -43.13
N THR A 42 7.55 -3.49 -42.39
CA THR A 42 8.21 -3.60 -41.09
C THR A 42 9.71 -3.34 -41.20
N GLY A 43 10.28 -2.56 -40.27
CA GLY A 43 11.72 -2.31 -40.22
C GLY A 43 12.12 -1.17 -39.29
N ASN A 44 13.32 -0.63 -39.47
CA ASN A 44 13.84 0.44 -38.61
C ASN A 44 13.51 1.81 -39.19
N TRP A 45 13.26 2.78 -38.30
CA TRP A 45 12.92 4.16 -38.66
C TRP A 45 13.91 4.77 -39.65
N ASN A 46 15.21 4.52 -39.47
CA ASN A 46 16.29 5.13 -40.24
C ASN A 46 16.63 4.39 -41.55
N ILE A 47 15.77 3.48 -42.01
CA ILE A 47 15.96 2.69 -43.23
C ILE A 47 14.92 3.11 -44.27
N GLY A 48 15.35 3.46 -45.48
CA GLY A 48 14.43 4.00 -46.48
C GLY A 48 13.48 2.97 -47.06
N THR A 49 13.86 1.69 -47.12
CA THR A 49 12.93 0.62 -47.53
C THR A 49 11.74 0.49 -46.58
N THR A 50 11.88 0.82 -45.30
CA THR A 50 10.76 0.92 -44.34
C THR A 50 9.71 1.94 -44.78
N TRP A 51 10.11 2.97 -45.53
CA TRP A 51 9.26 4.06 -45.99
C TRP A 51 9.05 4.09 -47.51
N GLY A 52 9.28 2.96 -48.19
CA GLY A 52 9.07 2.82 -49.64
C GLY A 52 10.20 3.37 -50.51
N GLY A 53 11.30 3.84 -49.90
CA GLY A 53 12.53 4.24 -50.59
C GLY A 53 13.46 3.06 -50.90
N ALA A 54 14.52 3.31 -51.66
CA ALA A 54 15.45 2.27 -52.10
C ALA A 54 16.66 2.03 -51.17
N CYS A 55 16.91 2.90 -50.19
CA CYS A 55 18.13 2.81 -49.38
C CYS A 55 18.00 1.74 -48.27
N ALA A 56 19.00 0.86 -48.22
CA ALA A 56 19.15 -0.16 -47.18
C ALA A 56 20.33 0.12 -46.22
N SER A 57 21.26 1.00 -46.62
CA SER A 57 22.34 1.53 -45.78
C SER A 57 22.71 2.95 -46.26
N ALA A 58 23.18 3.81 -45.36
CA ALA A 58 23.48 5.23 -45.63
C ALA A 58 22.27 6.10 -46.06
N CYS A 59 21.11 5.89 -45.44
CA CYS A 59 19.89 6.65 -45.67
C CYS A 59 19.96 8.09 -45.11
N THR A 60 19.27 9.03 -45.75
CA THR A 60 19.25 10.44 -45.36
C THR A 60 17.89 10.86 -44.78
N ALA A 61 17.89 11.46 -43.57
CA ALA A 61 16.68 12.02 -42.94
C ALA A 61 16.04 13.11 -43.81
N GLY A 62 14.71 13.11 -43.89
CA GLY A 62 13.89 13.99 -44.73
C GLY A 62 14.04 13.78 -46.22
N VAL A 63 14.66 12.66 -46.62
CA VAL A 63 14.80 12.28 -48.04
C VAL A 63 14.40 10.83 -48.23
N ASP A 64 14.97 9.94 -47.43
CA ASP A 64 14.71 8.50 -47.53
C ASP A 64 13.91 7.96 -46.33
N TYR A 65 13.97 8.63 -45.19
CA TYR A 65 13.13 8.38 -44.02
C TYR A 65 12.72 9.71 -43.38
N PRO A 66 11.66 9.76 -42.55
CA PRO A 66 11.14 11.02 -42.01
C PRO A 66 12.20 11.75 -41.16
N GLY A 67 12.36 13.04 -41.43
CA GLY A 67 13.15 13.99 -40.66
C GLY A 67 12.26 14.96 -39.85
N SER A 68 12.89 15.97 -39.26
CA SER A 68 12.27 16.87 -38.27
C SER A 68 11.06 17.67 -38.75
N LEU A 69 10.88 17.84 -40.05
CA LEU A 69 9.77 18.60 -40.63
C LEU A 69 8.68 17.69 -41.22
N ASP A 70 8.94 16.38 -41.26
CA ASP A 70 8.13 15.43 -41.99
C ASP A 70 7.10 14.76 -41.09
N ALA A 71 5.93 14.49 -41.67
CA ALA A 71 4.91 13.67 -41.05
C ALA A 71 5.19 12.19 -41.34
N ALA A 72 4.94 11.33 -40.36
CA ALA A 72 5.12 9.89 -40.46
C ALA A 72 3.83 9.16 -40.10
N THR A 73 3.46 8.15 -40.89
CA THR A 73 2.37 7.23 -40.57
C THR A 73 2.88 5.80 -40.55
N ILE A 74 2.69 5.12 -39.42
CA ILE A 74 2.96 3.69 -39.27
C ILE A 74 1.70 2.95 -39.68
N ALA A 75 1.71 2.37 -40.88
CA ALA A 75 0.57 1.68 -41.46
C ALA A 75 0.20 0.42 -40.68
N ILE A 76 -1.06 0.01 -40.83
CA ILE A 76 -1.63 -1.19 -40.20
C ILE A 76 -0.75 -2.40 -40.50
N THR A 77 -0.59 -3.29 -39.51
CA THR A 77 0.26 -4.51 -39.53
C THR A 77 1.77 -4.28 -39.57
N HIS A 78 2.26 -3.08 -39.88
CA HIS A 78 3.69 -2.79 -39.87
C HIS A 78 4.21 -2.51 -38.46
N ILE A 79 5.43 -2.98 -38.19
CA ILE A 79 6.18 -2.68 -36.98
C ILE A 79 7.38 -1.83 -37.37
N VAL A 80 7.44 -0.60 -36.87
CA VAL A 80 8.57 0.29 -37.04
C VAL A 80 9.32 0.45 -35.73
N THR A 81 10.63 0.18 -35.74
CA THR A 81 11.50 0.34 -34.57
C THR A 81 12.33 1.59 -34.71
N VAL A 82 12.26 2.49 -33.71
CA VAL A 82 13.17 3.61 -33.57
C VAL A 82 14.46 3.07 -32.94
N PRO A 83 15.59 3.00 -33.67
CA PRO A 83 16.84 2.47 -33.15
C PRO A 83 17.47 3.46 -32.18
N ALA A 84 18.61 3.09 -31.57
CA ALA A 84 19.36 4.00 -30.69
C ALA A 84 19.69 5.34 -31.37
N GLY A 85 19.54 6.44 -30.63
CA GLY A 85 19.62 7.81 -31.13
C GLY A 85 18.35 8.60 -30.86
N THR A 86 18.28 9.84 -31.34
CA THR A 86 17.08 10.69 -31.27
C THR A 86 16.58 10.98 -32.68
N PHE A 87 15.32 10.65 -32.94
CA PHE A 87 14.69 10.85 -34.24
C PHE A 87 13.62 11.94 -34.17
N ASN A 88 13.75 12.92 -35.05
CA ASN A 88 12.86 14.07 -35.09
C ASN A 88 11.76 13.88 -36.14
N PHE A 89 10.58 14.42 -35.86
CA PHE A 89 9.42 14.40 -36.76
C PHE A 89 8.58 15.67 -36.53
N SER A 90 7.71 16.02 -37.49
CA SER A 90 6.67 17.03 -37.23
C SER A 90 5.46 16.37 -36.56
N THR A 91 4.85 15.39 -37.22
CA THR A 91 3.78 14.57 -36.63
C THR A 91 4.00 13.08 -36.87
N ILE A 92 3.56 12.25 -35.94
CA ILE A 92 3.52 10.79 -36.07
C ILE A 92 2.09 10.32 -35.87
N ALA A 93 1.63 9.46 -36.77
CA ALA A 93 0.42 8.70 -36.56
C ALA A 93 0.67 7.20 -36.62
N ILE A 94 0.04 6.44 -35.73
CA ILE A 94 0.32 5.02 -35.51
C ILE A 94 -0.96 4.23 -35.70
N ASP A 95 -1.06 3.51 -36.82
CA ASP A 95 -2.10 2.53 -37.12
C ASP A 95 -1.58 1.08 -36.95
N GLY A 96 -0.25 0.89 -37.04
CA GLY A 96 0.47 -0.35 -36.76
C GLY A 96 1.13 -0.37 -35.38
N THR A 97 2.44 -0.64 -35.30
CA THR A 97 3.21 -0.62 -34.05
C THR A 97 4.48 0.22 -34.20
N LEU A 98 4.70 1.17 -33.28
CA LEU A 98 5.94 1.91 -33.13
C LEU A 98 6.66 1.46 -31.85
N ILE A 99 7.90 0.99 -31.97
CA ILE A 99 8.72 0.55 -30.83
C ILE A 99 9.86 1.55 -30.62
N LEU A 100 9.97 2.12 -29.43
CA LEU A 100 10.99 3.10 -29.07
C LEU A 100 12.16 2.41 -28.34
N VAL A 101 13.20 2.02 -29.08
CA VAL A 101 14.48 1.61 -28.47
C VAL A 101 15.34 2.86 -28.22
N GLY A 102 15.41 3.76 -29.21
CA GLY A 102 15.92 5.12 -29.01
C GLY A 102 14.82 6.12 -28.67
N ASN A 103 15.18 7.40 -28.74
CA ASN A 103 14.32 8.51 -28.39
C ASN A 103 13.65 9.10 -29.62
N ILE A 104 12.51 9.73 -29.39
CA ILE A 104 11.81 10.54 -30.36
C ILE A 104 11.64 11.96 -29.82
N ALA A 105 11.64 12.94 -30.73
CA ALA A 105 11.37 14.34 -30.44
C ALA A 105 10.60 14.94 -31.62
N GLY A 106 9.73 15.91 -31.37
CA GLY A 106 8.84 16.42 -32.43
C GLY A 106 7.62 17.12 -31.85
N ALA A 107 6.59 17.33 -32.66
CA ALA A 107 5.37 17.98 -32.20
C ALA A 107 4.33 16.94 -31.71
N ASP A 108 3.60 16.29 -32.62
CA ASP A 108 2.39 15.54 -32.27
C ASP A 108 2.50 14.04 -32.52
N ILE A 109 2.06 13.23 -31.55
CA ILE A 109 1.90 11.79 -31.68
C ILE A 109 0.44 11.43 -31.53
N THR A 110 -0.10 10.71 -32.52
CA THR A 110 -1.43 10.12 -32.47
C THR A 110 -1.35 8.59 -32.56
N VAL A 111 -1.77 7.90 -31.50
CA VAL A 111 -1.99 6.45 -31.52
C VAL A 111 -3.44 6.21 -31.91
N ARG A 112 -3.68 5.81 -33.17
CA ARG A 112 -5.04 5.57 -33.68
C ARG A 112 -5.55 4.21 -33.25
N THR A 113 -6.80 3.92 -33.59
CA THR A 113 -7.46 2.64 -33.31
C THR A 113 -6.63 1.46 -33.85
N GLY A 114 -6.31 0.49 -32.99
CA GLY A 114 -5.45 -0.66 -33.31
C GLY A 114 -3.94 -0.35 -33.28
N GLY A 115 -3.57 0.92 -33.24
CA GLY A 115 -2.20 1.39 -33.13
C GLY A 115 -1.58 1.08 -31.77
N ILE A 116 -0.27 0.81 -31.77
CA ILE A 116 0.49 0.52 -30.56
C ILE A 116 1.75 1.38 -30.51
N LEU A 117 1.89 2.16 -29.45
CA LEU A 117 3.15 2.79 -29.07
C LEU A 117 3.78 2.01 -27.91
N GLU A 118 4.94 1.41 -28.15
CA GLU A 118 5.69 0.64 -27.16
C GLU A 118 7.03 1.31 -26.82
N GLN A 119 7.19 1.76 -25.58
CA GLN A 119 8.48 2.23 -25.09
C GLN A 119 9.35 1.05 -24.62
N LYS A 120 10.57 0.96 -25.16
CA LYS A 120 11.55 -0.09 -24.86
C LYS A 120 12.86 0.53 -24.38
N ASN A 121 12.75 1.58 -23.57
CA ASN A 121 13.82 2.27 -22.86
C ASN A 121 13.27 2.93 -21.58
N VAL A 122 14.14 3.58 -20.80
CA VAL A 122 13.84 4.33 -19.55
C VAL A 122 14.16 5.82 -19.67
N VAL A 123 14.23 6.32 -20.90
CA VAL A 123 14.50 7.75 -21.12
C VAL A 123 13.17 8.44 -21.33
N GLN A 124 12.95 9.57 -20.64
CA GLN A 124 11.80 10.42 -20.87
C GLN A 124 11.73 10.85 -22.34
N GLN A 125 10.60 10.57 -22.97
CA GLN A 125 10.29 11.02 -24.33
C GLN A 125 9.73 12.44 -24.26
N VAL A 126 10.47 13.41 -24.83
CA VAL A 126 10.08 14.83 -24.79
C VAL A 126 9.58 15.25 -26.17
N ILE A 127 8.29 15.59 -26.26
CA ILE A 127 7.67 16.15 -27.47
C ILE A 127 7.05 17.51 -27.16
N THR A 128 7.07 18.42 -28.12
CA THR A 128 6.62 19.82 -27.95
C THR A 128 5.13 20.00 -28.13
N GLY A 129 4.44 19.01 -28.71
CA GLY A 129 3.02 19.06 -29.01
C GLY A 129 2.23 18.03 -28.20
N THR A 130 1.32 17.36 -28.88
CA THR A 130 0.25 16.56 -28.28
C THR A 130 0.56 15.06 -28.28
N LEU A 131 0.14 14.37 -27.22
CA LEU A 131 0.03 12.92 -27.19
C LEU A 131 -1.44 12.52 -27.17
N ASP A 132 -1.95 12.02 -28.29
CA ASP A 132 -3.34 11.59 -28.45
C ASP A 132 -3.40 10.06 -28.60
N VAL A 133 -3.81 9.36 -27.55
CA VAL A 133 -4.12 7.92 -27.60
C VAL A 133 -5.62 7.79 -27.82
N GLN A 134 -6.02 7.61 -29.08
CA GLN A 134 -7.42 7.53 -29.48
C GLN A 134 -8.07 6.24 -29.00
N SER A 135 -9.40 6.18 -29.06
CA SER A 135 -10.14 4.95 -28.72
C SER A 135 -9.63 3.76 -29.53
N GLY A 136 -9.34 2.65 -28.85
CA GLY A 136 -8.72 1.45 -29.43
C GLY A 136 -7.21 1.53 -29.67
N GLY A 137 -6.56 2.67 -29.45
CA GLY A 137 -5.10 2.80 -29.45
C GLY A 137 -4.49 2.33 -28.13
N THR A 138 -3.24 1.87 -28.17
CA THR A 138 -2.52 1.37 -26.98
C THR A 138 -1.17 2.05 -26.77
N LEU A 139 -0.93 2.55 -25.56
CA LEU A 139 0.39 2.99 -25.09
C LEU A 139 0.88 2.04 -23.99
N ARG A 140 2.10 1.52 -24.11
CA ARG A 140 2.69 0.58 -23.15
C ARG A 140 4.21 0.62 -23.15
N HIS A 141 4.85 -0.07 -22.21
CA HIS A 141 6.26 -0.39 -22.28
C HIS A 141 6.53 -1.89 -22.46
N THR A 142 7.74 -2.26 -22.84
CA THR A 142 8.18 -3.67 -22.87
C THR A 142 8.24 -4.23 -21.45
N ALA A 143 7.93 -5.51 -21.25
CA ALA A 143 7.95 -6.11 -19.92
C ALA A 143 9.37 -6.13 -19.33
N ASN A 144 9.49 -5.79 -18.05
CA ASN A 144 10.72 -6.01 -17.29
C ASN A 144 10.82 -7.49 -16.88
N THR A 145 12.03 -7.97 -16.60
CA THR A 145 12.26 -9.41 -16.36
C THR A 145 12.71 -9.67 -14.93
N THR A 146 13.96 -9.36 -14.58
CA THR A 146 14.56 -9.71 -13.28
C THR A 146 14.99 -8.48 -12.50
N ALA A 147 15.03 -8.59 -11.16
CA ALA A 147 15.54 -7.51 -10.31
C ALA A 147 17.02 -7.19 -10.59
N ALA A 148 17.81 -8.19 -11.00
CA ALA A 148 19.22 -8.02 -11.35
C ALA A 148 19.43 -7.12 -12.59
N ALA A 149 18.45 -7.07 -13.50
CA ALA A 149 18.46 -6.15 -14.63
C ALA A 149 18.06 -4.72 -14.24
N GLY A 150 17.48 -4.54 -13.04
CA GLY A 150 16.89 -3.27 -12.61
C GLY A 150 15.63 -2.89 -13.38
N GLN A 151 15.21 -1.64 -13.25
CA GLN A 151 14.14 -1.04 -14.05
C GLN A 151 14.73 -0.62 -15.41
N VAL A 152 14.34 -1.32 -16.48
CA VAL A 152 14.90 -1.17 -17.83
C VAL A 152 13.89 -0.55 -18.79
N TYR A 153 12.60 -0.71 -18.51
CA TYR A 153 11.50 -0.20 -19.35
C TYR A 153 10.40 0.44 -18.52
N GLU A 154 9.93 1.59 -18.98
CA GLU A 154 8.78 2.31 -18.44
C GLU A 154 8.09 3.08 -19.56
N VAL A 155 6.91 3.63 -19.28
CA VAL A 155 6.36 4.72 -20.07
C VAL A 155 6.74 6.01 -19.34
N ASP A 156 7.48 6.91 -19.99
CA ASP A 156 7.81 8.23 -19.45
C ASP A 156 7.78 9.26 -20.58
N PHE A 157 6.78 10.14 -20.54
CA PHE A 157 6.58 11.19 -21.54
C PHE A 157 6.47 12.57 -20.89
N SER A 158 7.04 13.59 -21.55
CA SER A 158 6.80 15.00 -21.28
C SER A 158 6.23 15.67 -22.52
N VAL A 159 5.01 16.20 -22.41
CA VAL A 159 4.20 16.68 -23.55
C VAL A 159 3.52 18.03 -23.25
N ALA A 160 3.08 18.73 -24.29
CA ALA A 160 2.32 19.97 -24.11
C ALA A 160 0.88 19.70 -23.65
N THR A 161 0.17 18.79 -24.31
CA THR A 161 -1.16 18.31 -23.89
C THR A 161 -1.28 16.82 -24.16
N ALA A 162 -2.15 16.14 -23.42
CA ALA A 162 -2.40 14.72 -23.62
C ALA A 162 -3.89 14.37 -23.56
N THR A 163 -4.32 13.51 -24.48
CA THR A 163 -5.65 12.89 -24.51
C THR A 163 -5.48 11.37 -24.51
N ILE A 164 -6.11 10.67 -23.57
CA ILE A 164 -6.11 9.21 -23.51
C ILE A 164 -7.56 8.71 -23.54
N ALA A 165 -8.08 8.48 -24.74
CA ALA A 165 -9.36 7.84 -24.98
C ALA A 165 -9.22 6.31 -25.18
N GLY A 166 -8.03 5.83 -25.52
CA GLY A 166 -7.68 4.41 -25.61
C GLY A 166 -7.14 3.83 -24.30
N THR A 167 -6.15 2.95 -24.40
CA THR A 167 -5.58 2.23 -23.26
C THR A 167 -4.11 2.53 -23.10
N ALA A 168 -3.73 3.20 -22.01
CA ALA A 168 -2.37 3.24 -21.52
C ALA A 168 -2.18 2.11 -20.51
N THR A 169 -1.56 1.00 -20.89
CA THR A 169 -1.39 -0.16 -19.99
C THR A 169 0.05 -0.57 -19.80
N VAL A 170 0.41 -0.70 -18.53
CA VAL A 170 1.66 -1.27 -18.04
C VAL A 170 1.38 -2.49 -17.14
N SER A 171 0.18 -3.08 -17.24
CA SER A 171 -0.22 -4.23 -16.43
C SER A 171 0.66 -5.45 -16.68
N GLY A 172 1.10 -6.11 -15.61
CA GLY A 172 1.99 -7.29 -15.69
C GLY A 172 3.35 -7.04 -16.37
N LYS A 173 3.76 -5.77 -16.54
CA LYS A 173 5.02 -5.39 -17.23
C LYS A 173 6.12 -4.95 -16.26
N GLY A 174 5.89 -5.05 -14.96
CA GLY A 174 6.89 -4.93 -13.91
C GLY A 174 7.79 -6.17 -13.85
N TYR A 175 8.24 -6.56 -12.65
CA TYR A 175 9.09 -7.74 -12.51
C TYR A 175 8.31 -9.04 -12.71
N SER A 176 8.96 -10.02 -13.33
CA SER A 176 8.39 -11.35 -13.57
C SER A 176 8.22 -12.15 -12.26
N ALA A 177 7.56 -13.30 -12.35
CA ALA A 177 7.31 -14.19 -11.21
C ALA A 177 8.56 -14.38 -10.32
N SER A 178 8.38 -14.27 -9.01
CA SER A 178 9.43 -14.46 -7.99
C SER A 178 10.63 -13.50 -8.12
N ASN A 179 10.46 -12.37 -8.83
CA ASN A 179 11.46 -11.32 -8.97
C ASN A 179 10.92 -9.97 -8.49
N GLY A 180 11.83 -9.06 -8.15
CA GLY A 180 11.52 -7.70 -7.70
C GLY A 180 11.90 -7.48 -6.23
N THR A 181 11.80 -6.22 -5.79
CA THR A 181 12.21 -5.77 -4.45
C THR A 181 11.48 -6.50 -3.32
N ALA A 182 10.20 -6.81 -3.53
CA ALA A 182 9.35 -7.47 -2.55
C ALA A 182 8.54 -8.59 -3.24
N ALA A 183 9.26 -9.49 -3.91
CA ALA A 183 8.68 -10.65 -4.57
C ALA A 183 7.93 -11.56 -3.58
N GLY A 184 6.89 -12.22 -4.08
CA GLY A 184 6.09 -13.14 -3.27
C GLY A 184 6.90 -14.37 -2.82
N THR A 185 6.61 -14.89 -1.63
CA THR A 185 7.29 -16.07 -1.08
C THR A 185 7.04 -17.30 -1.94
N THR A 186 8.12 -17.92 -2.45
CA THR A 186 8.07 -19.18 -3.20
C THR A 186 8.01 -20.37 -2.26
N THR A 187 7.21 -21.38 -2.58
CA THR A 187 7.20 -22.66 -1.85
C THR A 187 7.97 -23.72 -2.65
N SER A 188 8.88 -24.46 -2.01
CA SER A 188 9.79 -25.39 -2.72
C SER A 188 9.70 -26.84 -2.29
N SER A 189 8.95 -27.19 -1.23
CA SER A 189 9.18 -28.48 -0.55
C SER A 189 7.99 -29.18 0.10
N SER A 190 6.74 -28.70 0.01
CA SER A 190 5.60 -29.52 0.46
C SER A 190 4.37 -29.38 -0.43
N ILE A 191 3.69 -30.51 -0.59
CA ILE A 191 2.27 -30.58 -0.95
C ILE A 191 1.46 -29.78 0.08
N ASN A 192 0.34 -29.18 -0.33
CA ASN A 192 -0.57 -28.40 0.53
C ASN A 192 -0.10 -26.99 0.92
N GLN A 193 0.75 -26.35 0.10
CA GLN A 193 1.19 -24.97 0.35
C GLN A 193 1.12 -24.08 -0.90
N GLY A 194 0.30 -23.04 -0.82
CA GLY A 194 0.19 -22.00 -1.84
C GLY A 194 1.25 -20.91 -1.66
N ALA A 195 1.62 -20.26 -2.77
CA ALA A 195 2.66 -19.23 -2.76
C ALA A 195 2.14 -17.87 -2.29
N GLY A 196 3.02 -17.04 -1.72
CA GLY A 196 2.67 -15.68 -1.29
C GLY A 196 2.51 -14.70 -2.46
N GLY A 197 1.61 -13.73 -2.32
CA GLY A 197 1.51 -12.59 -3.23
C GLY A 197 2.69 -11.63 -3.06
N ALA A 198 3.00 -10.84 -4.08
CA ALA A 198 4.06 -9.82 -4.03
C ALA A 198 3.57 -8.52 -3.39
N ALA A 199 4.49 -7.70 -2.86
CA ALA A 199 4.20 -6.40 -2.28
C ALA A 199 4.70 -5.23 -3.15
N HIS A 200 3.97 -4.12 -3.12
CA HIS A 200 4.33 -2.77 -3.63
C HIS A 200 3.23 -1.87 -3.11
N GLY A 201 3.51 -0.75 -2.42
CA GLY A 201 2.45 0.02 -1.74
C GLY A 201 1.86 -0.71 -0.53
N GLY A 202 1.02 -1.72 -0.78
CA GLY A 202 0.48 -2.66 0.20
C GLY A 202 1.30 -3.94 0.34
N TYR A 203 1.09 -4.67 1.44
CA TYR A 203 1.69 -6.00 1.64
C TYR A 203 1.08 -7.06 0.72
N GLY A 204 1.85 -8.09 0.36
CA GLY A 204 1.33 -9.25 -0.36
C GLY A 204 0.78 -10.30 0.60
N GLY A 205 -0.38 -10.87 0.26
CA GLY A 205 -1.06 -11.89 1.04
C GLY A 205 -0.29 -13.21 1.15
N SER A 206 -0.59 -13.98 2.21
CA SER A 206 -0.15 -15.37 2.40
C SER A 206 -1.00 -16.32 1.55
N GLY A 207 -0.38 -17.33 0.95
CA GLY A 207 -1.10 -18.48 0.39
C GLY A 207 -1.48 -19.51 1.47
N THR A 208 -2.31 -20.50 1.11
CA THR A 208 -2.75 -21.59 1.99
C THR A 208 -1.55 -22.30 2.62
N GLY A 209 -1.53 -22.41 3.96
CA GLY A 209 -0.47 -23.09 4.72
C GLY A 209 0.93 -22.44 4.63
N GLY A 210 1.08 -21.36 3.86
CA GLY A 210 2.35 -20.69 3.57
C GLY A 210 2.53 -19.38 4.33
N VAL A 211 3.73 -18.78 4.18
CA VAL A 211 4.09 -17.50 4.80
C VAL A 211 3.91 -16.37 3.78
N ALA A 212 3.15 -15.33 4.11
CA ALA A 212 3.08 -14.08 3.32
C ALA A 212 4.46 -13.55 2.95
N ALA A 213 4.55 -12.86 1.81
CA ALA A 213 5.59 -11.87 1.65
C ALA A 213 5.24 -10.67 2.56
N ARG A 214 5.59 -10.80 3.85
CA ARG A 214 5.63 -9.70 4.82
C ARG A 214 6.82 -8.78 4.54
N THR A 215 7.22 -8.65 3.28
CA THR A 215 8.34 -7.83 2.84
C THR A 215 7.83 -6.41 2.63
N THR A 216 8.63 -5.45 3.07
CA THR A 216 8.28 -4.03 3.18
C THR A 216 7.67 -3.49 1.87
N GLY A 217 6.44 -2.95 1.92
CA GLY A 217 5.93 -2.13 0.83
C GLY A 217 6.92 -1.01 0.50
N TYR A 218 7.21 -0.80 -0.79
CA TYR A 218 8.24 0.12 -1.28
C TYR A 218 7.68 1.11 -2.31
N GLY A 219 8.54 2.02 -2.82
CA GLY A 219 8.18 3.09 -3.75
C GLY A 219 7.63 4.33 -3.04
N SER A 220 7.73 5.51 -3.63
CA SER A 220 7.18 6.75 -3.03
C SER A 220 5.68 6.86 -3.29
N ALA A 221 4.88 7.23 -2.28
CA ALA A 221 3.46 7.53 -2.47
C ALA A 221 3.23 8.86 -3.23
N LEU A 222 4.17 9.80 -3.13
CA LEU A 222 4.03 11.14 -3.69
C LEU A 222 4.62 11.25 -5.11
N ILE A 223 5.65 10.44 -5.41
CA ILE A 223 6.33 10.40 -6.71
C ILE A 223 6.58 8.92 -7.09
N PRO A 224 5.53 8.16 -7.43
CA PRO A 224 5.62 6.73 -7.69
C PRO A 224 6.21 6.47 -9.09
N VAL A 225 7.41 5.93 -9.13
CA VAL A 225 8.11 5.61 -10.40
C VAL A 225 8.63 4.18 -10.46
N THR A 226 8.47 3.40 -9.39
CA THR A 226 9.06 2.07 -9.23
C THR A 226 8.15 0.97 -9.76
N LEU A 227 8.70 -0.04 -10.43
CA LEU A 227 7.99 -1.23 -10.89
C LEU A 227 7.42 -2.07 -9.73
N GLY A 228 6.30 -2.74 -9.97
CA GLY A 228 5.74 -3.78 -9.12
C GLY A 228 6.54 -5.09 -9.15
N SER A 229 6.47 -5.85 -8.08
CA SER A 229 7.15 -7.14 -7.90
C SER A 229 6.28 -8.32 -8.35
N GLY A 230 6.90 -9.42 -8.78
CA GLY A 230 6.20 -10.63 -9.18
C GLY A 230 5.90 -11.57 -8.00
N GLY A 231 4.74 -12.21 -8.04
CA GLY A 231 4.25 -13.12 -7.01
C GLY A 231 5.11 -14.39 -6.88
N GLY A 232 4.95 -15.08 -5.75
CA GLY A 232 5.66 -16.32 -5.47
C GLY A 232 5.22 -17.46 -6.37
N ARG A 233 6.14 -18.37 -6.64
CA ARG A 233 5.87 -19.63 -7.33
C ARG A 233 5.48 -20.71 -6.32
N GLY A 234 4.42 -21.46 -6.63
CA GLY A 234 4.03 -22.65 -5.87
C GLY A 234 5.05 -23.79 -6.01
N TYR A 235 4.85 -24.90 -5.30
CA TYR A 235 5.80 -26.01 -5.29
C TYR A 235 6.03 -26.65 -6.67
N ALA A 236 5.05 -26.56 -7.58
CA ALA A 236 5.19 -27.06 -8.94
C ALA A 236 5.88 -26.04 -9.87
N ALA A 237 6.57 -26.54 -10.91
CA ALA A 237 7.29 -25.66 -11.83
C ALA A 237 6.42 -24.74 -12.67
N ALA A 238 5.23 -25.21 -13.01
CA ALA A 238 4.28 -24.48 -13.82
C ALA A 238 3.32 -23.59 -13.00
N SER A 239 3.29 -23.67 -11.67
CA SER A 239 2.50 -22.78 -10.79
C SER A 239 3.25 -21.46 -10.54
N THR A 240 3.56 -20.74 -11.62
CA THR A 240 4.28 -19.46 -11.57
C THR A 240 3.43 -18.36 -10.95
N GLY A 241 4.03 -17.50 -10.12
CA GLY A 241 3.35 -16.29 -9.66
C GLY A 241 3.06 -15.30 -10.79
N GLY A 242 2.14 -14.37 -10.53
CA GLY A 242 1.82 -13.30 -11.47
C GLY A 242 2.94 -12.26 -11.56
N ALA A 243 3.14 -11.65 -12.74
CA ALA A 243 4.06 -10.53 -12.91
C ALA A 243 3.52 -9.24 -12.26
N GLY A 244 4.41 -8.40 -11.74
CA GLY A 244 4.03 -7.10 -11.15
C GLY A 244 3.60 -6.07 -12.20
N GLY A 245 2.90 -5.03 -11.78
CA GLY A 245 2.57 -3.87 -12.62
C GLY A 245 3.80 -3.05 -13.00
N GLY A 246 3.77 -2.41 -14.16
CA GLY A 246 4.85 -1.56 -14.66
C GLY A 246 4.83 -0.13 -14.09
N SER A 247 5.58 0.76 -14.74
CA SER A 247 5.65 2.19 -14.37
C SER A 247 5.14 3.05 -15.52
N PHE A 248 4.17 3.92 -15.23
CA PHE A 248 3.61 4.88 -16.16
C PHE A 248 3.78 6.29 -15.60
N GLN A 249 4.55 7.12 -16.30
CA GLN A 249 4.86 8.50 -15.96
C GLN A 249 4.46 9.42 -17.11
N LEU A 250 3.73 10.49 -16.79
CA LEU A 250 3.32 11.48 -17.77
C LEU A 250 3.39 12.88 -17.17
N THR A 251 4.29 13.70 -17.73
CA THR A 251 4.40 15.13 -17.43
C THR A 251 3.69 15.92 -18.53
N VAL A 252 2.77 16.81 -18.16
CA VAL A 252 1.96 17.60 -19.10
C VAL A 252 2.02 19.08 -18.72
N SER A 253 2.52 19.94 -19.60
CA SER A 253 2.61 21.39 -19.30
C SER A 253 1.27 22.13 -19.47
N GLY A 254 0.34 21.55 -20.23
CA GLY A 254 -1.02 22.05 -20.43
C GLY A 254 -2.05 21.13 -19.78
N ASN A 255 -3.08 20.74 -20.53
CA ASN A 255 -4.19 19.94 -20.01
C ASN A 255 -4.02 18.44 -20.31
N LEU A 256 -4.50 17.62 -19.37
CA LEU A 256 -4.65 16.17 -19.50
C LEU A 256 -6.15 15.82 -19.50
N THR A 257 -6.60 15.11 -20.53
CA THR A 257 -7.94 14.51 -20.58
C THR A 257 -7.82 13.00 -20.72
N VAL A 258 -8.50 12.26 -19.86
CA VAL A 258 -8.59 10.80 -19.93
C VAL A 258 -10.05 10.40 -19.92
N THR A 259 -10.47 9.65 -20.94
CA THR A 259 -11.81 9.03 -21.02
C THR A 259 -11.71 7.52 -21.19
N GLY A 260 -10.52 7.02 -21.52
CA GLY A 260 -10.18 5.60 -21.58
C GLY A 260 -9.58 5.09 -20.27
N SER A 261 -8.45 4.39 -20.35
CA SER A 261 -7.83 3.79 -19.16
C SER A 261 -6.33 3.98 -19.04
N ILE A 262 -5.86 4.13 -17.80
CA ILE A 262 -4.45 4.07 -17.39
C ILE A 262 -4.33 2.96 -16.35
N VAL A 263 -3.62 1.86 -16.69
CA VAL A 263 -3.66 0.63 -15.90
C VAL A 263 -2.24 0.10 -15.63
N ALA A 264 -1.90 -0.04 -14.35
CA ALA A 264 -0.62 -0.57 -13.85
C ALA A 264 -0.83 -1.76 -12.90
N SER A 265 -1.81 -2.61 -13.17
CA SER A 265 -2.18 -3.71 -12.26
C SER A 265 -1.23 -4.92 -12.36
N GLY A 266 -1.07 -5.63 -11.24
CA GLY A 266 -0.40 -6.92 -11.20
C GLY A 266 -1.20 -8.01 -11.91
N SER A 267 -0.52 -9.06 -12.37
CA SER A 267 -1.15 -10.23 -12.97
C SER A 267 -1.55 -11.27 -11.93
N THR A 268 -2.58 -12.05 -12.24
CA THR A 268 -3.02 -13.19 -11.42
C THR A 268 -1.97 -14.29 -11.39
N GLY A 269 -1.83 -14.98 -10.26
CA GLY A 269 -0.98 -16.16 -10.13
C GLY A 269 -1.50 -17.35 -10.95
N ASN A 270 -0.59 -18.13 -11.53
CA ASN A 270 -0.94 -19.29 -12.36
C ASN A 270 -1.21 -20.53 -11.50
N ILE A 271 -2.10 -21.40 -11.97
CA ILE A 271 -2.53 -22.63 -11.32
C ILE A 271 -1.94 -23.82 -12.10
N TYR A 272 -1.38 -24.79 -11.38
CA TYR A 272 -0.94 -26.06 -11.95
C TYR A 272 -1.15 -27.23 -11.00
N ASN A 273 -1.93 -28.22 -11.43
CA ASN A 273 -2.44 -29.30 -10.58
C ASN A 273 -3.13 -28.73 -9.34
N SER A 274 -2.69 -29.06 -8.13
CA SER A 274 -3.21 -28.47 -6.89
C SER A 274 -2.49 -27.18 -6.46
N ALA A 275 -1.35 -26.85 -7.07
CA ALA A 275 -0.50 -25.73 -6.69
C ALA A 275 -0.96 -24.42 -7.34
N ALA A 276 -1.01 -23.32 -6.57
CA ALA A 276 -1.21 -21.99 -7.11
C ALA A 276 -0.05 -21.03 -6.80
N GLY A 277 0.29 -20.21 -7.79
CA GLY A 277 1.18 -19.06 -7.64
C GLY A 277 0.47 -17.89 -6.96
N GLY A 278 1.24 -17.03 -6.30
CA GLY A 278 0.74 -15.79 -5.71
C GLY A 278 0.54 -14.70 -6.78
N GLY A 279 -0.33 -13.73 -6.47
CA GLY A 279 -0.57 -12.57 -7.33
C GLY A 279 0.64 -11.63 -7.42
N GLY A 280 0.85 -11.03 -8.59
CA GLY A 280 1.81 -9.93 -8.75
C GLY A 280 1.30 -8.65 -8.11
N SER A 281 2.20 -7.78 -7.61
CA SER A 281 1.78 -6.51 -7.02
C SER A 281 1.35 -5.50 -8.08
N GLY A 282 0.59 -4.48 -7.70
CA GLY A 282 0.42 -3.29 -8.52
C GLY A 282 1.74 -2.58 -8.83
N GLY A 283 1.71 -1.69 -9.82
CA GLY A 283 2.83 -0.86 -10.25
C GLY A 283 2.67 0.61 -9.85
N SER A 284 3.25 1.51 -10.65
CA SER A 284 3.23 2.95 -10.40
C SER A 284 2.55 3.72 -11.53
N ILE A 285 1.70 4.69 -11.18
CA ILE A 285 1.15 5.69 -12.08
C ILE A 285 1.46 7.08 -11.51
N TYR A 286 2.22 7.89 -12.24
CA TYR A 286 2.54 9.27 -11.87
C TYR A 286 2.13 10.25 -12.97
N LEU A 287 1.18 11.12 -12.66
CA LEU A 287 0.69 12.17 -13.53
C LEU A 287 1.09 13.53 -12.94
N ASN A 288 1.94 14.28 -13.64
CA ASN A 288 2.41 15.60 -13.22
C ASN A 288 1.96 16.65 -14.25
N VAL A 289 0.90 17.39 -13.93
CA VAL A 289 0.17 18.24 -14.89
C VAL A 289 0.17 19.68 -14.42
N THR A 290 0.64 20.62 -15.23
CA THR A 290 0.60 22.04 -14.85
C THR A 290 -0.79 22.66 -15.05
N GLY A 291 -1.56 22.17 -16.02
CA GLY A 291 -2.92 22.64 -16.30
C GLY A 291 -4.02 21.78 -15.66
N ASN A 292 -5.14 21.67 -16.37
CA ASN A 292 -6.32 20.94 -15.89
C ASN A 292 -6.17 19.43 -16.09
N VAL A 293 -6.71 18.66 -15.15
CA VAL A 293 -6.85 17.20 -15.21
C VAL A 293 -8.33 16.85 -15.24
N ASP A 294 -8.79 16.31 -16.37
CA ASP A 294 -10.15 15.80 -16.52
C ASP A 294 -10.11 14.28 -16.71
N LEU A 295 -10.52 13.54 -15.68
CA LEU A 295 -10.62 12.08 -15.72
C LEU A 295 -12.07 11.61 -15.84
N THR A 296 -13.00 12.45 -16.30
CA THR A 296 -14.41 12.09 -16.43
C THR A 296 -14.58 10.83 -17.29
N GLY A 297 -15.19 9.79 -16.71
CA GLY A 297 -15.38 8.51 -17.40
C GLY A 297 -14.15 7.59 -17.41
N ALA A 298 -12.99 8.05 -16.94
CA ALA A 298 -11.75 7.28 -16.95
C ALA A 298 -11.75 6.11 -15.95
N SER A 299 -10.88 5.15 -16.23
CA SER A 299 -10.41 4.15 -15.29
C SER A 299 -8.90 4.30 -15.06
N VAL A 300 -8.49 4.57 -13.81
CA VAL A 300 -7.09 4.69 -13.42
C VAL A 300 -6.82 3.73 -12.27
N THR A 301 -6.07 2.65 -12.55
CA THR A 301 -5.91 1.56 -11.57
C THR A 301 -4.49 1.01 -11.48
N ALA A 302 -4.07 0.69 -10.26
CA ALA A 302 -2.79 0.05 -9.96
C ALA A 302 -3.01 -1.11 -8.97
N ASN A 303 -3.99 -1.97 -9.22
CA ASN A 303 -4.39 -3.01 -8.27
C ASN A 303 -3.39 -4.17 -8.23
N GLY A 304 -3.33 -4.88 -7.11
CA GLY A 304 -2.65 -6.18 -7.05
C GLY A 304 -3.40 -7.25 -7.85
N GLY A 305 -2.66 -8.23 -8.37
CA GLY A 305 -3.24 -9.41 -9.01
C GLY A 305 -3.77 -10.41 -7.97
N ALA A 306 -4.77 -11.20 -8.34
CA ALA A 306 -5.28 -12.26 -7.48
C ALA A 306 -4.26 -13.41 -7.32
N GLY A 307 -4.31 -14.11 -6.19
CA GLY A 307 -3.71 -15.43 -6.09
C GLY A 307 -4.42 -16.43 -6.98
N GLY A 308 -3.72 -17.49 -7.41
CA GLY A 308 -4.39 -18.59 -8.10
C GLY A 308 -5.31 -19.36 -7.14
N ASP A 309 -6.47 -19.78 -7.62
CA ASP A 309 -7.54 -20.44 -6.86
C ASP A 309 -7.54 -21.95 -7.15
N ASN A 310 -7.20 -22.76 -6.14
CA ASN A 310 -7.23 -24.21 -6.25
C ASN A 310 -7.27 -24.87 -4.85
N THR A 311 -6.57 -25.98 -4.65
CA THR A 311 -6.44 -26.63 -3.34
C THR A 311 -5.39 -25.90 -2.49
N ASP A 312 -4.30 -25.48 -3.12
CA ASP A 312 -3.17 -24.79 -2.46
C ASP A 312 -3.15 -23.32 -2.92
N ASP A 313 -4.13 -22.55 -2.46
CA ASP A 313 -4.41 -21.17 -2.89
C ASP A 313 -3.23 -20.21 -2.75
N GLY A 314 -3.01 -19.39 -3.77
CA GLY A 314 -2.01 -18.33 -3.75
C GLY A 314 -2.50 -17.10 -2.97
N GLY A 315 -1.59 -16.37 -2.33
CA GLY A 315 -1.91 -15.08 -1.72
C GLY A 315 -2.13 -13.97 -2.76
N GLY A 316 -3.01 -13.02 -2.45
CA GLY A 316 -3.24 -11.85 -3.29
C GLY A 316 -2.06 -10.87 -3.31
N GLY A 317 -1.80 -10.22 -4.44
CA GLY A 317 -0.73 -9.20 -4.54
C GLY A 317 -1.12 -7.88 -3.87
N GLY A 318 -0.16 -7.14 -3.31
CA GLY A 318 -0.38 -5.80 -2.76
C GLY A 318 -0.72 -4.78 -3.85
N GLY A 319 -1.58 -3.81 -3.52
CA GLY A 319 -1.98 -2.72 -4.42
C GLY A 319 -0.89 -1.66 -4.54
N GLY A 320 -0.70 -1.13 -5.75
CA GLY A 320 0.42 -0.26 -6.13
C GLY A 320 0.28 1.20 -5.70
N ARG A 321 0.83 2.13 -6.49
CA ARG A 321 0.84 3.55 -6.15
C ARG A 321 0.37 4.42 -7.31
N ILE A 322 -0.52 5.36 -7.01
CA ILE A 322 -0.98 6.36 -7.97
C ILE A 322 -0.75 7.74 -7.36
N ALA A 323 -0.15 8.66 -8.12
CA ALA A 323 -0.05 10.06 -7.74
C ALA A 323 -0.43 10.98 -8.90
N ILE A 324 -1.26 11.98 -8.60
CA ILE A 324 -1.71 13.02 -9.53
C ILE A 324 -1.40 14.36 -8.90
N VAL A 325 -0.45 15.08 -9.50
CA VAL A 325 -0.15 16.46 -9.14
C VAL A 325 -0.65 17.35 -10.27
N TYR A 326 -1.50 18.33 -9.97
CA TYR A 326 -2.10 19.20 -10.96
C TYR A 326 -2.02 20.69 -10.56
N GLY A 327 -1.94 21.60 -11.54
CA GLY A 327 -1.93 23.05 -11.29
C GLY A 327 -3.25 23.78 -11.58
N GLY A 328 -4.16 23.16 -12.34
CA GLY A 328 -5.46 23.72 -12.72
C GLY A 328 -6.64 23.12 -11.94
N THR A 329 -7.72 22.77 -12.65
CA THR A 329 -8.88 22.05 -12.09
C THR A 329 -8.68 20.54 -12.14
N TYR A 330 -9.29 19.81 -11.20
CA TYR A 330 -9.29 18.34 -11.17
C TYR A 330 -10.71 17.78 -11.16
N THR A 331 -10.98 16.85 -12.07
CA THR A 331 -12.17 16.01 -12.06
C THR A 331 -11.76 14.56 -11.86
N ALA A 332 -12.35 13.89 -10.87
CA ALA A 332 -11.99 12.52 -10.49
C ALA A 332 -12.43 11.47 -11.52
N ALA A 333 -11.70 10.36 -11.57
CA ALA A 333 -12.02 9.20 -12.40
C ALA A 333 -13.25 8.45 -11.89
N THR A 334 -13.97 7.77 -12.79
CA THR A 334 -15.08 6.88 -12.43
C THR A 334 -14.60 5.65 -11.67
N THR A 335 -13.45 5.09 -12.10
CA THR A 335 -12.77 4.01 -11.40
C THR A 335 -11.38 4.49 -11.01
N PHE A 336 -11.11 4.54 -9.71
CA PHE A 336 -9.84 5.01 -9.19
C PHE A 336 -9.40 4.14 -8.01
N SER A 337 -8.43 3.26 -8.22
CA SER A 337 -8.10 2.27 -7.21
C SER A 337 -6.64 1.81 -7.23
N ALA A 338 -6.11 1.55 -6.05
CA ALA A 338 -4.87 0.83 -5.82
C ALA A 338 -5.12 -0.29 -4.81
N TYR A 339 -6.15 -1.11 -5.01
CA TYR A 339 -6.53 -2.17 -4.08
C TYR A 339 -5.53 -3.32 -4.11
N GLY A 340 -5.43 -4.07 -3.01
CA GLY A 340 -4.81 -5.39 -3.06
C GLY A 340 -5.64 -6.38 -3.88
N GLY A 341 -4.98 -7.41 -4.38
CA GLY A 341 -5.62 -8.53 -5.05
C GLY A 341 -6.19 -9.54 -4.06
N SER A 342 -7.17 -10.32 -4.49
CA SER A 342 -7.82 -11.34 -3.66
C SER A 342 -6.93 -12.57 -3.43
N GLY A 343 -6.93 -13.10 -2.21
CA GLY A 343 -6.47 -14.44 -1.84
C GLY A 343 -7.68 -15.38 -1.72
N PRO A 344 -7.81 -16.41 -2.57
CA PRO A 344 -8.95 -17.33 -2.52
C PRO A 344 -8.85 -18.31 -1.34
N GLY A 345 -9.99 -18.90 -0.97
CA GLY A 345 -10.06 -19.97 0.03
C GLY A 345 -9.52 -19.57 1.40
N SER A 346 -8.41 -20.20 1.82
CA SER A 346 -7.75 -19.90 3.09
C SER A 346 -6.51 -19.00 2.95
N ALA A 347 -6.21 -18.56 1.73
CA ALA A 347 -5.23 -17.52 1.49
C ALA A 347 -5.76 -16.17 2.00
N THR A 348 -4.88 -15.17 2.02
CA THR A 348 -5.21 -13.82 2.46
C THR A 348 -5.08 -12.83 1.31
N ASP A 349 -5.93 -11.82 1.34
CA ASP A 349 -5.89 -10.71 0.40
C ASP A 349 -4.61 -9.88 0.57
N GLY A 350 -4.14 -9.30 -0.53
CA GLY A 350 -3.10 -8.28 -0.48
C GLY A 350 -3.63 -6.99 0.15
N GLY A 351 -2.75 -6.21 0.75
CA GLY A 351 -3.10 -4.90 1.28
C GLY A 351 -3.25 -3.84 0.21
N ALA A 352 -4.05 -2.81 0.51
CA ALA A 352 -4.19 -1.63 -0.32
C ALA A 352 -2.86 -0.90 -0.54
N GLY A 353 -2.75 -0.30 -1.70
CA GLY A 353 -1.75 0.68 -2.09
C GLY A 353 -2.12 2.09 -1.68
N SER A 354 -1.47 3.07 -2.32
CA SER A 354 -1.68 4.49 -2.03
C SER A 354 -2.15 5.26 -3.25
N VAL A 355 -3.09 6.19 -3.03
CA VAL A 355 -3.51 7.19 -4.00
C VAL A 355 -3.19 8.58 -3.43
N TYR A 356 -2.42 9.38 -4.16
CA TYR A 356 -2.11 10.76 -3.81
C TYR A 356 -2.65 11.72 -4.86
N VAL A 357 -3.42 12.71 -4.43
CA VAL A 357 -3.94 13.76 -5.31
C VAL A 357 -3.62 15.11 -4.71
N ASP A 358 -2.86 15.94 -5.42
CA ASP A 358 -2.44 17.26 -4.97
C ASP A 358 -2.65 18.33 -6.03
N GLY A 359 -3.11 19.49 -5.58
CA GLY A 359 -3.56 20.59 -6.42
C GLY A 359 -2.95 21.93 -5.99
N PRO A 360 -3.26 23.04 -6.69
CA PRO A 360 -2.64 24.35 -6.46
C PRO A 360 -2.89 24.95 -5.07
N SER A 361 -3.94 24.50 -4.37
CA SER A 361 -4.23 24.90 -2.99
C SER A 361 -3.41 24.11 -1.95
N ASN A 362 -2.45 23.28 -2.37
CA ASN A 362 -1.73 22.31 -1.54
C ASN A 362 -2.68 21.38 -0.76
N ASN A 363 -3.78 20.99 -1.39
CA ASN A 363 -4.81 20.13 -0.80
C ASN A 363 -4.43 18.64 -0.83
N GLY A 364 -3.14 18.30 -0.85
CA GLY A 364 -2.64 16.92 -0.96
C GLY A 364 -3.41 15.94 -0.09
N ILE A 365 -4.19 15.05 -0.71
CA ILE A 365 -4.90 13.96 -0.05
C ILE A 365 -4.15 12.68 -0.36
N LEU A 366 -3.66 12.00 0.68
CA LEU A 366 -3.09 10.67 0.60
C LEU A 366 -4.10 9.66 1.13
N THR A 367 -4.61 8.80 0.27
CA THR A 367 -5.66 7.83 0.57
C THR A 367 -5.12 6.40 0.51
N TYR A 368 -5.46 5.63 1.54
CA TYR A 368 -5.37 4.17 1.57
C TYR A 368 -6.78 3.62 1.71
N ASP A 369 -7.25 2.88 0.70
CA ASP A 369 -8.59 2.32 0.64
C ASP A 369 -8.50 0.83 0.33
N ASN A 370 -9.08 -0.01 1.19
CA ASN A 370 -8.96 -1.47 1.06
C ASN A 370 -10.24 -2.14 0.56
N ASN A 371 -11.14 -1.37 -0.07
CA ASN A 371 -12.36 -1.85 -0.70
C ASN A 371 -13.25 -2.72 0.23
N GLY A 372 -13.16 -2.48 1.54
CA GLY A 372 -13.92 -3.21 2.56
C GLY A 372 -13.38 -4.60 2.89
N SER A 373 -12.24 -5.03 2.33
CA SER A 373 -11.63 -6.31 2.67
C SER A 373 -10.97 -6.22 4.06
N ALA A 374 -11.56 -6.89 5.05
CA ALA A 374 -11.00 -6.96 6.40
C ALA A 374 -9.90 -8.03 6.55
N ASP A 375 -9.85 -9.00 5.61
CA ASP A 375 -8.88 -10.10 5.61
C ASP A 375 -7.56 -9.72 4.92
N ALA A 376 -7.53 -8.56 4.27
CA ALA A 376 -6.33 -8.06 3.62
C ALA A 376 -5.28 -7.61 4.64
N LEU A 377 -4.02 -7.89 4.29
CA LEU A 377 -2.89 -7.36 5.05
C LEU A 377 -2.84 -5.83 4.95
N GLY A 378 -2.04 -5.20 5.80
CA GLY A 378 -1.90 -3.75 5.80
C GLY A 378 -1.06 -3.17 4.66
N SER A 379 -0.86 -1.86 4.75
CA SER A 379 0.03 -1.04 3.95
C SER A 379 1.10 -0.46 4.86
N ILE A 380 2.24 -0.09 4.26
CA ILE A 380 3.32 0.57 4.97
C ILE A 380 3.75 1.82 4.20
N ILE A 381 3.95 2.89 4.94
CA ILE A 381 4.67 4.03 4.40
C ILE A 381 6.12 3.63 4.22
N THR A 382 6.67 4.03 3.08
CA THR A 382 8.05 3.78 2.71
C THR A 382 8.97 4.18 3.87
N ALA A 383 9.83 3.24 4.28
CA ALA A 383 10.78 3.48 5.36
C ALA A 383 11.66 4.70 5.05
N ALA A 384 12.05 5.43 6.10
CA ALA A 384 12.81 6.68 6.02
C ALA A 384 12.15 7.82 5.21
N ALA A 385 10.88 7.69 4.84
CA ALA A 385 10.18 8.75 4.11
C ALA A 385 9.60 9.82 5.05
N SER A 386 9.58 11.06 4.55
CA SER A 386 8.86 12.16 5.16
C SER A 386 7.78 12.65 4.20
N TYR A 387 6.52 12.42 4.55
CA TYR A 387 5.37 12.88 3.76
C TYR A 387 4.75 14.10 4.41
N THR A 388 4.50 15.13 3.60
CA THR A 388 3.71 16.29 3.99
C THR A 388 2.46 16.29 3.13
N VAL A 389 1.31 16.14 3.78
CA VAL A 389 0.01 16.08 3.13
C VAL A 389 -0.95 17.01 3.85
N THR A 390 -2.04 17.41 3.21
CA THR A 390 -3.12 18.12 3.91
C THR A 390 -3.99 17.11 4.65
N THR A 391 -4.36 16.03 3.97
CA THR A 391 -5.20 14.96 4.54
C THR A 391 -4.56 13.59 4.32
N LEU A 392 -4.50 12.78 5.38
CA LEU A 392 -4.29 11.35 5.35
C LEU A 392 -5.63 10.64 5.57
N GLN A 393 -6.08 9.89 4.57
CA GLN A 393 -7.31 9.09 4.61
C GLN A 393 -6.96 7.60 4.70
N ILE A 394 -7.64 6.91 5.61
CA ILE A 394 -7.56 5.47 5.81
C ILE A 394 -9.00 4.97 5.81
N SER A 395 -9.44 4.35 4.72
CA SER A 395 -10.84 4.03 4.47
C SER A 395 -11.05 2.54 4.20
N ASN A 396 -12.29 2.11 4.40
CA ASN A 396 -12.81 0.83 3.94
C ASN A 396 -11.94 -0.37 4.35
N ALA A 397 -11.68 -0.51 5.65
CA ALA A 397 -10.86 -1.53 6.28
C ALA A 397 -9.34 -1.43 5.99
N ALA A 398 -8.85 -0.33 5.42
CA ALA A 398 -7.42 -0.13 5.26
C ALA A 398 -6.68 -0.13 6.60
N ALA A 399 -5.52 -0.79 6.62
CA ALA A 399 -4.61 -0.81 7.75
C ALA A 399 -3.28 -0.17 7.36
N LEU A 400 -2.89 0.94 7.98
CA LEU A 400 -1.67 1.68 7.66
C LEU A 400 -0.66 1.60 8.81
N THR A 401 0.61 1.36 8.47
CA THR A 401 1.73 1.46 9.40
C THR A 401 2.66 2.63 9.03
N ILE A 402 2.96 3.48 10.01
CA ILE A 402 4.05 4.47 9.97
C ILE A 402 5.27 3.84 10.64
N PRO A 403 6.30 3.37 9.90
CA PRO A 403 7.47 2.73 10.49
C PRO A 403 8.30 3.70 11.34
N SER A 404 9.17 3.17 12.19
CA SER A 404 9.93 3.93 13.20
C SER A 404 10.80 5.07 12.66
N ASP A 405 11.19 5.01 11.39
CA ASP A 405 12.03 5.99 10.71
C ASP A 405 11.24 6.89 9.74
N ALA A 406 9.92 6.75 9.65
CA ALA A 406 9.08 7.57 8.78
C ALA A 406 8.32 8.66 9.55
N THR A 407 8.00 9.73 8.83
CA THR A 407 7.21 10.85 9.33
C THR A 407 6.05 11.15 8.39
N ILE A 408 4.85 11.28 8.94
CA ILE A 408 3.74 11.96 8.26
C ILE A 408 3.46 13.27 8.96
N THR A 409 3.55 14.36 8.22
CA THR A 409 2.98 15.65 8.59
C THR A 409 1.64 15.81 7.88
N SER A 410 0.60 16.14 8.63
CA SER A 410 -0.74 16.40 8.08
C SER A 410 -1.31 17.73 8.56
N ALA A 411 -2.19 18.38 7.80
CA ALA A 411 -2.89 19.59 8.26
C ALA A 411 -4.25 19.27 8.92
N GLN A 412 -4.66 18.00 8.96
CA GLN A 412 -5.96 17.57 9.48
C GLN A 412 -6.02 17.64 11.01
N SER A 413 -7.23 17.89 11.54
CA SER A 413 -7.55 17.82 12.96
C SER A 413 -8.26 16.52 13.35
N THR A 414 -8.72 15.75 12.36
CA THR A 414 -9.35 14.43 12.50
C THR A 414 -9.20 13.65 11.20
N PHE A 415 -9.34 12.33 11.27
CA PHE A 415 -9.57 11.50 10.08
C PHE A 415 -11.03 11.63 9.63
N SER A 416 -11.30 11.41 8.34
CA SER A 416 -12.63 11.43 7.74
C SER A 416 -12.73 10.36 6.64
N ASN A 417 -13.95 10.16 6.11
CA ASN A 417 -14.22 9.23 5.00
C ASN A 417 -13.80 7.78 5.27
N LEU A 418 -13.96 7.30 6.50
CA LEU A 418 -13.48 5.97 6.90
C LEU A 418 -14.26 4.81 6.27
N GLY A 419 -15.49 5.02 5.81
CA GLY A 419 -16.34 3.94 5.29
C GLY A 419 -16.56 2.83 6.34
N THR A 420 -16.12 1.60 6.06
CA THR A 420 -16.20 0.48 7.02
C THR A 420 -15.17 0.54 8.17
N GLY A 421 -14.37 1.60 8.24
CA GLY A 421 -13.36 1.81 9.29
C GLY A 421 -11.93 1.63 8.79
N GLY A 422 -10.98 1.58 9.71
CA GLY A 422 -9.57 1.36 9.37
C GLY A 422 -8.71 1.14 10.61
N THR A 423 -7.43 0.84 10.38
CA THR A 423 -6.42 0.70 11.44
C THR A 423 -5.22 1.58 11.14
N LEU A 424 -4.71 2.28 12.16
CA LEU A 424 -3.47 3.04 12.10
C LEU A 424 -2.49 2.56 13.18
N THR A 425 -1.33 2.09 12.75
CA THR A 425 -0.21 1.76 13.65
C THR A 425 0.90 2.79 13.49
N ILE A 426 1.25 3.47 14.58
CA ILE A 426 2.28 4.50 14.60
C ILE A 426 3.50 3.93 15.32
N SER A 427 4.60 3.79 14.58
CA SER A 427 5.92 3.45 15.12
C SER A 427 6.94 4.57 14.97
N GLY A 428 6.80 5.40 13.93
CA GLY A 428 7.57 6.64 13.74
C GLY A 428 6.80 7.86 14.18
N THR A 429 6.81 8.91 13.36
CA THR A 429 6.22 10.21 13.71
C THR A 429 4.91 10.46 12.98
N PHE A 430 3.86 10.78 13.72
CA PHE A 430 2.66 11.42 13.21
C PHE A 430 2.59 12.85 13.76
N ALA A 431 2.66 13.83 12.87
CA ALA A 431 2.70 15.25 13.19
C ALA A 431 1.49 15.96 12.54
N PRO A 432 0.30 15.90 13.14
CA PRO A 432 -0.78 16.77 12.71
C PRO A 432 -0.42 18.24 13.02
N GLY A 433 -0.80 19.17 12.15
CA GLY A 433 -0.54 20.60 12.25
C GLY A 433 -1.43 21.31 13.28
N ASN A 434 -2.08 20.57 14.16
CA ASN A 434 -3.07 21.07 15.11
C ASN A 434 -2.72 20.65 16.54
N THR A 435 -2.87 21.57 17.49
CA THR A 435 -2.65 21.31 18.92
C THR A 435 -3.80 20.53 19.56
N SER A 436 -4.96 20.48 18.90
CA SER A 436 -6.09 19.63 19.25
C SER A 436 -6.34 18.64 18.12
N PHE A 437 -6.41 17.35 18.46
CA PHE A 437 -6.60 16.30 17.46
C PHE A 437 -7.59 15.24 17.95
N THR A 438 -8.44 14.77 17.03
CA THR A 438 -9.42 13.71 17.28
C THR A 438 -9.07 12.47 16.47
N PHE A 439 -8.92 11.32 17.13
CA PHE A 439 -9.04 10.02 16.45
C PHE A 439 -10.53 9.66 16.43
N PRO A 440 -11.21 9.70 15.27
CA PRO A 440 -12.66 9.53 15.18
C PRO A 440 -13.10 8.08 15.37
N SER A 441 -14.39 7.86 15.58
CA SER A 441 -15.00 6.53 15.61
C SER A 441 -14.78 5.77 14.31
N GLY A 442 -14.61 4.45 14.39
CA GLY A 442 -14.31 3.59 13.24
C GLY A 442 -12.82 3.47 12.88
N LEU A 443 -11.93 4.28 13.47
CA LEU A 443 -10.48 4.14 13.29
C LEU A 443 -9.84 3.50 14.54
N THR A 444 -9.32 2.28 14.42
CA THR A 444 -8.51 1.67 15.48
C THR A 444 -7.09 2.19 15.41
N THR A 445 -6.54 2.72 16.49
CA THR A 445 -5.20 3.33 16.49
C THR A 445 -4.30 2.70 17.56
N THR A 446 -3.07 2.38 17.18
CA THR A 446 -2.03 1.91 18.12
C THR A 446 -0.79 2.78 18.00
N MET A 447 -0.41 3.40 19.12
CA MET A 447 0.86 4.10 19.29
C MET A 447 1.85 3.19 20.02
N SER A 448 2.93 2.82 19.35
CA SER A 448 3.99 1.98 19.91
C SER A 448 4.92 2.78 20.85
N SER A 449 5.82 2.08 21.53
CA SER A 449 6.80 2.70 22.43
C SER A 449 7.86 3.57 21.73
N THR A 450 7.98 3.52 20.40
CA THR A 450 8.87 4.40 19.64
C THR A 450 8.13 5.53 18.92
N SER A 451 6.80 5.54 19.02
CA SER A 451 5.97 6.51 18.30
C SER A 451 6.20 7.93 18.80
N THR A 452 6.06 8.89 17.89
CA THR A 452 6.02 10.32 18.22
C THR A 452 4.71 10.91 17.73
N LEU A 453 3.92 11.49 18.63
CA LEU A 453 2.78 12.35 18.32
C LEU A 453 3.19 13.80 18.59
N SER A 454 3.61 14.50 17.54
CA SER A 454 4.06 15.89 17.66
C SER A 454 2.87 16.85 17.65
N THR A 455 3.08 18.06 18.18
CA THR A 455 2.14 19.21 18.12
C THR A 455 0.89 19.08 19.00
N VAL A 456 0.33 17.88 19.18
CA VAL A 456 -0.93 17.67 19.91
C VAL A 456 -0.74 17.84 21.42
N ASN A 457 -1.53 18.75 21.99
CA ASN A 457 -1.68 18.94 23.44
C ASN A 457 -3.00 18.38 23.95
N THR A 458 -4.07 18.51 23.17
CA THR A 458 -5.41 18.03 23.53
C THR A 458 -5.81 16.91 22.58
N LEU A 459 -6.05 15.73 23.14
CA LEU A 459 -6.44 14.54 22.40
C LEU A 459 -7.88 14.15 22.71
N THR A 460 -8.68 14.00 21.66
CA THR A 460 -9.99 13.35 21.77
C THR A 460 -9.92 11.95 21.16
N VAL A 461 -10.28 10.96 21.96
CA VAL A 461 -10.40 9.57 21.56
C VAL A 461 -11.87 9.29 21.27
N GLY A 462 -12.26 9.41 20.00
CA GLY A 462 -13.55 8.95 19.47
C GLY A 462 -13.50 7.54 18.87
N SER A 463 -12.30 6.96 18.74
CA SER A 463 -11.99 5.67 18.10
C SER A 463 -12.75 4.46 18.65
N ALA A 464 -12.93 3.45 17.79
CA ALA A 464 -13.36 2.11 18.24
C ALA A 464 -12.38 1.52 19.28
N ALA A 465 -11.07 1.70 19.07
CA ALA A 465 -10.03 1.42 20.07
C ALA A 465 -8.78 2.30 19.83
N PHE A 466 -8.22 2.84 20.91
CA PHE A 466 -6.96 3.61 20.91
C PHE A 466 -6.02 3.01 21.94
N THR A 467 -4.85 2.54 21.52
CA THR A 467 -3.81 2.02 22.43
C THR A 467 -2.64 2.98 22.50
N LEU A 468 -2.33 3.45 23.71
CA LEU A 468 -1.15 4.25 23.98
C LEU A 468 -0.12 3.40 24.74
N THR A 469 1.06 3.21 24.15
CA THR A 469 2.14 2.45 24.78
C THR A 469 3.15 3.38 25.45
N TYR A 470 3.55 3.03 26.67
CA TYR A 470 4.62 3.72 27.38
C TYR A 470 5.90 3.77 26.54
N GLY A 471 6.58 4.92 26.56
CA GLY A 471 7.72 5.23 25.69
C GLY A 471 7.36 6.13 24.51
N ALA A 472 6.08 6.19 24.11
CA ALA A 472 5.62 7.12 23.09
C ALA A 472 5.95 8.58 23.48
N ILE A 473 6.50 9.33 22.55
CA ILE A 473 6.87 10.74 22.72
C ILE A 473 5.68 11.61 22.33
N HIS A 474 5.23 12.48 23.23
CA HIS A 474 4.09 13.38 22.98
C HIS A 474 4.11 14.60 23.92
N SER A 475 3.32 15.62 23.56
CA SER A 475 3.10 16.84 24.38
C SER A 475 1.69 16.92 24.96
N LEU A 476 1.00 15.78 25.07
CA LEU A 476 -0.36 15.70 25.59
C LEU A 476 -0.46 16.25 27.00
N THR A 477 -1.38 17.20 27.19
CA THR A 477 -1.77 17.75 28.49
C THR A 477 -3.21 17.39 28.82
N ALA A 478 -4.08 17.20 27.83
CA ALA A 478 -5.48 16.86 28.05
C ALA A 478 -5.91 15.67 27.19
N ILE A 479 -6.65 14.74 27.78
CA ILE A 479 -7.28 13.62 27.06
C ILE A 479 -8.77 13.57 27.40
N THR A 480 -9.59 13.47 26.35
CA THR A 480 -11.02 13.17 26.45
C THR A 480 -11.29 11.85 25.74
N ILE A 481 -11.89 10.89 26.44
CA ILE A 481 -12.33 9.60 25.87
C ILE A 481 -13.84 9.70 25.70
N ASP A 482 -14.31 9.78 24.46
CA ASP A 482 -15.72 9.96 24.14
C ASP A 482 -16.56 8.72 24.45
N SER A 483 -17.88 8.91 24.55
CA SER A 483 -18.82 7.81 24.75
C SER A 483 -18.68 6.77 23.64
N GLY A 484 -18.65 5.48 24.02
CA GLY A 484 -18.43 4.37 23.10
C GLY A 484 -16.97 4.13 22.69
N ALA A 485 -16.05 5.06 22.97
CA ALA A 485 -14.64 4.88 22.67
C ALA A 485 -13.92 4.03 23.73
N ILE A 486 -12.86 3.34 23.33
CA ILE A 486 -12.01 2.55 24.22
C ILE A 486 -10.57 3.07 24.14
N MET A 487 -10.03 3.54 25.25
CA MET A 487 -8.60 3.80 25.41
C MET A 487 -7.94 2.69 26.25
N THR A 488 -6.86 2.13 25.72
CA THR A 488 -6.05 1.10 26.37
C THR A 488 -4.66 1.64 26.67
N MET A 489 -4.27 1.65 27.93
CA MET A 489 -2.90 1.93 28.35
C MET A 489 -2.05 0.66 28.27
N ASN A 490 -0.90 0.75 27.62
CA ASN A 490 0.03 -0.36 27.48
C ASN A 490 1.37 0.01 28.15
N SER A 491 1.85 -0.86 29.04
CA SER A 491 3.17 -0.73 29.69
C SER A 491 3.38 0.40 30.71
N TYR A 492 2.31 1.03 31.22
CA TYR A 492 2.37 2.08 32.26
C TYR A 492 2.41 1.51 33.70
N THR A 493 3.46 0.77 34.06
CA THR A 493 3.53 0.07 35.37
C THR A 493 4.02 0.94 36.52
N SER A 494 5.14 1.64 36.31
CA SER A 494 5.86 2.40 37.34
C SER A 494 5.82 3.90 37.10
N THR A 495 5.77 4.34 35.84
CA THR A 495 5.67 5.75 35.45
C THR A 495 4.25 6.04 35.00
N ALA A 496 3.64 7.07 35.59
CA ALA A 496 2.29 7.50 35.25
C ALA A 496 2.29 8.32 33.95
N LEU A 497 1.20 8.21 33.18
CA LEU A 497 0.89 9.20 32.15
C LEU A 497 0.56 10.53 32.84
N SER A 498 1.33 11.57 32.55
CA SER A 498 1.16 12.90 33.17
C SER A 498 0.28 13.80 32.31
N LEU A 499 -0.80 14.34 32.88
CA LEU A 499 -1.77 15.21 32.21
C LEU A 499 -2.11 16.42 33.11
N SER A 500 -2.70 17.46 32.54
CA SER A 500 -3.42 18.50 33.29
C SER A 500 -4.87 18.12 33.57
N SER A 501 -5.52 17.38 32.66
CA SER A 501 -6.91 16.97 32.82
C SER A 501 -7.23 15.68 32.06
N LEU A 502 -8.13 14.88 32.62
CA LEU A 502 -8.66 13.68 31.98
C LEU A 502 -10.20 13.64 32.08
N THR A 503 -10.86 13.42 30.95
CA THR A 503 -12.30 13.15 30.90
C THR A 503 -12.55 11.76 30.31
N VAL A 504 -13.26 10.90 31.04
CA VAL A 504 -13.61 9.54 30.62
C VAL A 504 -15.13 9.44 30.50
N ASN A 505 -15.65 9.54 29.28
CA ASN A 505 -17.05 9.25 28.93
C ASN A 505 -17.22 7.84 28.35
N GLY A 506 -16.17 7.30 27.70
CA GLY A 506 -16.09 5.94 27.19
C GLY A 506 -15.47 4.95 28.19
N THR A 507 -14.60 4.07 27.69
CA THR A 507 -13.87 3.08 28.50
C THR A 507 -12.37 3.38 28.53
N LEU A 508 -11.79 3.47 29.72
CA LEU A 508 -10.34 3.44 29.94
C LEU A 508 -9.95 2.11 30.58
N ASN A 509 -8.97 1.42 30.02
CA ASN A 509 -8.45 0.18 30.57
C ASN A 509 -6.93 0.06 30.31
N HIS A 510 -6.33 -1.08 30.65
CA HIS A 510 -4.95 -1.39 30.27
C HIS A 510 -4.84 -2.74 29.54
N THR A 511 -3.72 -3.05 28.89
CA THR A 511 -3.48 -4.38 28.30
C THR A 511 -3.51 -5.48 29.37
N ALA A 512 -4.03 -6.67 29.06
CA ALA A 512 -4.05 -7.77 30.04
C ALA A 512 -2.64 -8.21 30.43
N ASN A 513 -2.39 -8.41 31.73
CA ASN A 513 -1.11 -8.94 32.20
C ASN A 513 -1.03 -10.46 31.95
N GLY A 514 0.19 -10.92 31.71
CA GLY A 514 0.51 -12.34 31.63
C GLY A 514 1.03 -12.86 32.97
N SER A 515 2.25 -13.37 32.97
CA SER A 515 2.98 -13.83 34.17
C SER A 515 3.71 -12.71 34.92
N THR A 516 3.75 -11.51 34.36
CA THR A 516 4.44 -10.34 34.91
C THR A 516 3.48 -9.17 35.06
N GLU A 517 3.73 -8.32 36.06
CA GLU A 517 3.04 -7.05 36.22
C GLU A 517 3.62 -6.03 35.23
N ALA A 518 3.10 -6.08 34.01
CA ALA A 518 3.55 -5.30 32.86
C ALA A 518 2.63 -4.14 32.50
N HIS A 519 1.40 -4.08 33.01
CA HIS A 519 0.39 -3.11 32.60
C HIS A 519 -0.53 -2.68 33.74
N LYS A 520 -0.83 -1.38 33.80
CA LYS A 520 -1.81 -0.75 34.71
C LYS A 520 -2.50 0.42 34.02
N VAL A 521 -3.65 0.84 34.55
CA VAL A 521 -4.09 2.22 34.37
C VAL A 521 -3.32 3.03 35.41
N ASN A 522 -2.35 3.85 34.98
CA ASN A 522 -1.52 4.66 35.86
C ASN A 522 -1.43 6.10 35.32
N ILE A 523 -2.19 7.01 35.94
CA ILE A 523 -2.33 8.39 35.47
C ILE A 523 -2.08 9.36 36.63
N SER A 524 -1.30 10.41 36.35
CA SER A 524 -1.08 11.53 37.25
C SER A 524 -1.60 12.80 36.61
N THR A 525 -2.42 13.55 37.33
CA THR A 525 -3.03 14.79 36.84
C THR A 525 -2.74 15.97 37.77
N SER A 526 -2.36 17.11 37.20
CA SER A 526 -2.21 18.37 37.94
C SER A 526 -3.52 19.11 38.15
N GLY A 527 -4.56 18.78 37.37
CA GLY A 527 -5.91 19.33 37.50
C GLY A 527 -6.95 18.23 37.72
N ASN A 528 -8.10 18.36 37.08
CA ASN A 528 -9.28 17.55 37.37
C ASN A 528 -9.34 16.25 36.55
N VAL A 529 -9.95 15.23 37.15
CA VAL A 529 -10.33 13.97 36.50
C VAL A 529 -11.84 13.80 36.61
N THR A 530 -12.51 13.63 35.46
CA THR A 530 -13.95 13.36 35.39
C THR A 530 -14.17 11.98 34.79
N ILE A 531 -14.89 11.11 35.50
CA ILE A 531 -15.23 9.75 35.08
C ILE A 531 -16.75 9.61 35.08
N ALA A 532 -17.35 9.77 33.90
CA ALA A 532 -18.76 9.50 33.65
C ALA A 532 -18.98 8.12 33.00
N GLY A 533 -17.98 7.61 32.28
CA GLY A 533 -17.95 6.30 31.64
C GLY A 533 -17.41 5.20 32.55
N THR A 534 -16.53 4.35 32.00
CA THR A 534 -15.95 3.21 32.73
C THR A 534 -14.42 3.30 32.76
N VAL A 535 -13.82 3.14 33.93
CA VAL A 535 -12.41 2.75 34.05
C VAL A 535 -12.36 1.34 34.61
N THR A 536 -11.79 0.40 33.84
CA THR A 536 -11.80 -1.02 34.21
C THR A 536 -10.45 -1.69 34.00
N ALA A 537 -10.06 -2.47 35.00
CA ALA A 537 -8.97 -3.42 35.00
C ALA A 537 -9.49 -4.83 35.29
N THR A 538 -10.80 -5.06 35.16
CA THR A 538 -11.43 -6.35 35.46
C THR A 538 -10.84 -7.46 34.59
N GLY A 539 -10.34 -8.52 35.24
CA GLY A 539 -9.75 -9.67 34.60
C GLY A 539 -8.38 -9.43 33.97
N LYS A 540 -7.75 -8.28 34.22
CA LYS A 540 -6.50 -7.88 33.59
C LYS A 540 -5.27 -7.99 34.51
N GLY A 541 -5.41 -8.61 35.67
CA GLY A 541 -4.29 -9.00 36.53
C GLY A 541 -3.53 -10.19 35.96
N TYR A 542 -2.79 -10.91 36.79
CA TYR A 542 -2.06 -12.07 36.31
C TYR A 542 -3.00 -13.09 35.65
N SER A 543 -2.52 -13.69 34.56
CA SER A 543 -3.23 -14.81 33.92
C SER A 543 -3.37 -15.98 34.89
N GLY A 544 -4.30 -16.90 34.61
CA GLY A 544 -4.47 -18.13 35.40
C GLY A 544 -3.13 -18.81 35.68
N GLN A 545 -2.98 -19.33 36.90
CA GLN A 545 -1.78 -19.99 37.43
C GLN A 545 -0.56 -19.08 37.65
N ASN A 546 -0.69 -17.77 37.42
CA ASN A 546 0.40 -16.83 37.58
C ASN A 546 0.12 -15.81 38.70
N GLY A 547 1.19 -15.17 39.17
CA GLY A 547 1.16 -14.14 40.20
C GLY A 547 1.67 -14.60 41.56
N THR A 548 1.91 -13.63 42.45
CA THR A 548 2.50 -13.80 43.77
C THR A 548 1.80 -14.84 44.64
N ALA A 549 0.48 -14.95 44.50
CA ALA A 549 -0.35 -15.91 45.23
C ALA A 549 -1.37 -16.54 44.27
N ALA A 550 -0.85 -17.12 43.20
CA ALA A 550 -1.64 -17.90 42.25
C ALA A 550 -2.39 -19.03 42.97
N GLY A 551 -3.57 -19.35 42.46
CA GLY A 551 -4.32 -20.49 42.97
C GLY A 551 -3.57 -21.80 42.74
N VAL A 552 -3.74 -22.76 43.65
CA VAL A 552 -3.04 -24.06 43.57
C VAL A 552 -3.52 -24.84 42.34
N THR A 553 -2.59 -25.19 41.46
CA THR A 553 -2.80 -26.12 40.34
C THR A 553 -2.64 -27.56 40.81
N ILE A 554 -3.56 -28.45 40.42
CA ILE A 554 -3.49 -29.88 40.77
C ILE A 554 -3.54 -30.74 39.50
N THR A 555 -2.61 -31.69 39.40
CA THR A 555 -2.45 -32.63 38.27
C THR A 555 -3.19 -33.96 38.46
N ALA A 556 -3.78 -34.21 39.63
CA ALA A 556 -4.49 -35.45 39.95
C ALA A 556 -5.93 -35.44 39.39
N SER A 557 -6.31 -36.51 38.69
CA SER A 557 -7.65 -36.64 38.08
C SER A 557 -8.75 -36.57 39.14
N THR A 558 -9.79 -35.77 38.89
CA THR A 558 -10.99 -35.51 39.73
C THR A 558 -10.96 -34.32 40.70
N THR A 559 -9.97 -33.42 40.60
CA THR A 559 -9.83 -32.29 41.54
C THR A 559 -9.93 -30.92 40.86
N GLY A 560 -10.50 -29.94 41.58
CA GLY A 560 -10.66 -28.56 41.11
C GLY A 560 -9.53 -27.68 41.63
N GLY A 561 -9.02 -26.78 40.78
CA GLY A 561 -7.97 -25.83 41.17
C GLY A 561 -8.41 -24.87 42.28
N GLY A 562 -7.45 -24.40 43.08
CA GLY A 562 -7.70 -23.41 44.13
C GLY A 562 -7.92 -22.00 43.59
N GLY A 563 -8.61 -21.15 44.35
CA GLY A 563 -8.73 -19.73 44.07
C GLY A 563 -7.42 -18.99 44.38
N ALA A 564 -7.15 -17.92 43.62
CA ALA A 564 -6.04 -17.03 43.89
C ALA A 564 -6.34 -16.06 45.03
N ALA A 565 -5.30 -15.45 45.59
CA ALA A 565 -5.40 -14.47 46.66
C ALA A 565 -4.95 -13.07 46.19
N HIS A 566 -5.52 -12.03 46.79
CA HIS A 566 -5.07 -10.63 46.77
C HIS A 566 -5.92 -9.86 47.78
N GLY A 567 -5.30 -9.19 48.76
CA GLY A 567 -6.02 -8.56 49.88
C GLY A 567 -6.74 -9.52 50.86
N GLY A 568 -7.02 -10.77 50.44
CA GLY A 568 -7.59 -11.85 51.25
C GLY A 568 -7.23 -13.23 50.70
N TYR A 569 -7.48 -14.28 51.48
CA TYR A 569 -7.17 -15.67 51.09
C TYR A 569 -8.04 -16.18 49.95
N GLY A 570 -7.44 -16.92 49.02
CA GLY A 570 -8.16 -17.64 47.97
C GLY A 570 -8.99 -18.81 48.52
N GLY A 571 -10.09 -19.12 47.85
CA GLY A 571 -10.94 -20.27 48.17
C GLY A 571 -10.25 -21.62 47.88
N ALA A 572 -10.52 -22.64 48.67
CA ALA A 572 -10.00 -23.99 48.43
C ALA A 572 -10.76 -24.69 47.29
N GLY A 573 -10.03 -25.42 46.45
CA GLY A 573 -10.60 -26.32 45.43
C GLY A 573 -11.02 -27.68 45.99
N THR A 574 -11.73 -28.49 45.22
CA THR A 574 -12.20 -29.83 45.64
C THR A 574 -11.07 -30.86 45.58
N GLY A 575 -10.90 -31.66 46.65
CA GLY A 575 -10.03 -32.85 46.68
C GLY A 575 -8.55 -32.58 46.96
N ASN A 576 -8.20 -32.30 48.22
CA ASN A 576 -6.82 -32.09 48.71
C ASN A 576 -6.10 -30.81 48.22
N ALA A 577 -6.80 -29.86 47.58
CA ALA A 577 -6.34 -28.47 47.41
C ALA A 577 -6.42 -27.67 48.74
N VAL A 578 -5.84 -28.20 49.81
CA VAL A 578 -6.01 -27.67 51.19
C VAL A 578 -5.23 -26.36 51.41
N GLN A 579 -4.28 -26.02 50.53
CA GLN A 579 -3.50 -24.80 50.67
C GLN A 579 -4.23 -23.61 50.04
N ARG A 580 -4.67 -22.68 50.88
CA ARG A 580 -5.15 -21.36 50.44
C ARG A 580 -3.94 -20.52 50.05
N ALA A 581 -4.00 -19.89 48.89
CA ALA A 581 -3.01 -18.88 48.52
C ALA A 581 -3.05 -17.74 49.57
N SER A 582 -1.87 -17.32 50.07
CA SER A 582 -1.78 -16.27 51.09
C SER A 582 -2.06 -14.90 50.49
N ALA A 583 -2.74 -14.04 51.25
CA ALA A 583 -2.97 -12.66 50.82
C ALA A 583 -1.64 -11.91 50.65
N TYR A 584 -1.58 -11.02 49.67
CA TYR A 584 -0.47 -10.09 49.44
C TYR A 584 -1.01 -8.73 49.00
N GLY A 585 -0.11 -7.76 48.89
CA GLY A 585 -0.41 -6.36 48.56
C GLY A 585 -0.34 -5.46 49.79
N ASN A 586 -0.34 -4.15 49.56
CA ASN A 586 -0.36 -3.14 50.63
C ASN A 586 -1.76 -2.51 50.71
N ALA A 587 -2.46 -2.71 51.83
CA ALA A 587 -3.80 -2.16 52.03
C ALA A 587 -3.84 -0.63 52.08
N LEU A 588 -2.74 0.03 52.45
CA LEU A 588 -2.62 1.50 52.48
C LEU A 588 -2.15 2.08 51.15
N ALA A 589 -1.70 1.23 50.21
CA ALA A 589 -1.27 1.61 48.87
C ALA A 589 -1.48 0.44 47.90
N PRO A 590 -2.74 0.16 47.48
CA PRO A 590 -3.08 -1.02 46.70
C PRO A 590 -2.67 -0.84 45.23
N THR A 591 -1.38 -0.97 44.93
CA THR A 591 -0.82 -0.76 43.59
C THR A 591 -0.48 -2.04 42.83
N THR A 592 -0.50 -3.20 43.49
CA THR A 592 -0.16 -4.50 42.88
C THR A 592 -1.37 -5.15 42.24
N ILE A 593 -1.19 -5.84 41.11
CA ILE A 593 -2.28 -6.57 40.45
C ILE A 593 -2.64 -7.87 41.19
N GLY A 594 -3.85 -8.38 40.99
CA GLY A 594 -4.35 -9.64 41.54
C GLY A 594 -3.80 -10.88 40.82
N SER A 595 -3.64 -11.97 41.55
CA SER A 595 -3.13 -13.25 41.05
C SER A 595 -4.21 -14.05 40.30
N GLY A 596 -3.79 -14.93 39.39
CA GLY A 596 -4.68 -15.80 38.63
C GLY A 596 -4.97 -17.12 39.36
N GLY A 597 -6.20 -17.63 39.20
CA GLY A 597 -6.66 -18.88 39.82
C GLY A 597 -5.88 -20.10 39.34
N GLY A 598 -5.92 -21.18 40.12
CA GLY A 598 -5.25 -22.44 39.80
C GLY A 598 -5.95 -23.23 38.71
N GLU A 599 -5.20 -24.13 38.05
CA GLU A 599 -5.75 -25.04 37.06
C GLU A 599 -6.28 -26.34 37.69
N GLY A 600 -7.41 -26.82 37.17
CA GLY A 600 -8.01 -28.11 37.53
C GLY A 600 -7.51 -29.26 36.66
N SER A 601 -7.92 -30.49 36.98
CA SER A 601 -7.35 -31.71 36.37
C SER A 601 -7.73 -31.99 34.91
N SER A 602 -8.54 -31.15 34.25
CA SER A 602 -8.88 -31.31 32.83
C SER A 602 -8.00 -30.41 31.98
N SER A 603 -7.55 -30.90 30.82
CA SER A 603 -6.56 -30.29 29.92
C SER A 603 -6.91 -28.92 29.34
N ASN A 604 -7.98 -28.27 29.82
CA ASN A 604 -8.48 -26.96 29.38
C ASN A 604 -9.03 -26.09 30.54
N ALA A 605 -8.82 -26.46 31.81
CA ALA A 605 -9.38 -25.75 32.97
C ALA A 605 -8.41 -24.72 33.55
N SER A 606 -8.05 -23.70 32.77
CA SER A 606 -7.28 -22.58 33.31
C SER A 606 -8.11 -21.74 34.29
N GLY A 607 -7.54 -21.48 35.46
CA GLY A 607 -8.14 -20.58 36.44
C GLY A 607 -8.33 -19.17 35.87
N GLY A 608 -9.32 -18.45 36.39
CA GLY A 608 -9.62 -17.09 35.96
C GLY A 608 -8.44 -16.14 36.23
N SER A 609 -8.27 -15.13 35.39
CA SER A 609 -7.26 -14.08 35.61
C SER A 609 -7.62 -13.21 36.82
N GLY A 610 -6.61 -12.72 37.53
CA GLY A 610 -6.81 -11.76 38.61
C GLY A 610 -7.33 -10.40 38.12
N GLY A 611 -7.70 -9.53 39.05
CA GLY A 611 -7.99 -8.13 38.74
C GLY A 611 -6.71 -7.33 38.47
N GLY A 612 -6.74 -6.39 37.52
CA GLY A 612 -5.62 -5.49 37.28
C GLY A 612 -5.59 -4.33 38.27
N ALA A 613 -4.75 -3.31 38.01
CA ALA A 613 -4.59 -2.17 38.90
C ALA A 613 -4.97 -0.85 38.20
N ILE A 614 -5.65 0.01 38.95
CA ILE A 614 -6.03 1.37 38.57
C ILE A 614 -5.43 2.32 39.60
N GLN A 615 -4.58 3.23 39.15
CA GLN A 615 -3.91 4.24 39.95
C GLN A 615 -4.12 5.62 39.34
N PHE A 616 -4.77 6.49 40.11
CA PHE A 616 -4.91 7.91 39.80
C PHE A 616 -4.22 8.73 40.90
N THR A 617 -3.32 9.62 40.50
CA THR A 617 -2.82 10.70 41.35
C THR A 617 -3.45 11.99 40.85
N VAL A 618 -4.33 12.62 41.63
CA VAL A 618 -5.11 13.78 41.19
C VAL A 618 -4.84 14.94 42.14
N SER A 619 -4.35 16.05 41.59
CA SER A 619 -4.09 17.27 42.37
C SER A 619 -5.30 18.20 42.43
N GLY A 620 -6.20 18.12 41.44
CA GLY A 620 -7.50 18.79 41.43
C GLY A 620 -8.62 17.89 41.94
N ASP A 621 -9.82 18.06 41.37
CA ASP A 621 -11.00 17.28 41.74
C ASP A 621 -11.07 15.95 40.96
N LEU A 622 -11.37 14.86 41.68
CA LEU A 622 -11.77 13.58 41.10
C LEU A 622 -13.29 13.44 41.19
N SER A 623 -14.00 13.60 40.07
CA SER A 623 -15.44 13.42 39.97
C SER A 623 -15.76 12.08 39.31
N VAL A 624 -16.48 11.20 40.03
CA VAL A 624 -16.85 9.87 39.53
C VAL A 624 -18.37 9.71 39.59
N SER A 625 -19.02 9.72 38.44
CA SER A 625 -20.43 9.35 38.27
C SER A 625 -20.60 8.03 37.51
N GLY A 626 -19.52 7.52 36.92
CA GLY A 626 -19.43 6.25 36.20
C GLY A 626 -18.90 5.09 37.02
N THR A 627 -18.28 4.11 36.36
CA THR A 627 -17.77 2.87 36.97
C THR A 627 -16.25 2.86 37.12
N LEU A 628 -15.78 2.40 38.29
CA LEU A 628 -14.39 2.00 38.54
C LEU A 628 -14.38 0.52 38.93
N ALA A 629 -13.69 -0.35 38.18
CA ALA A 629 -13.70 -1.79 38.46
C ALA A 629 -12.33 -2.46 38.26
N ALA A 630 -11.92 -3.31 39.20
CA ALA A 630 -10.68 -4.08 39.14
C ALA A 630 -10.90 -5.53 39.59
N ASN A 631 -12.02 -6.12 39.15
CA ASN A 631 -12.46 -7.44 39.62
C ASN A 631 -11.63 -8.57 38.97
N GLY A 632 -11.50 -9.71 39.63
CA GLY A 632 -10.99 -10.93 38.97
C GLY A 632 -12.02 -11.53 38.00
N ASN A 633 -11.55 -12.35 37.05
CA ASN A 633 -12.41 -13.11 36.16
C ASN A 633 -12.80 -14.47 36.77
N THR A 634 -13.95 -14.99 36.34
CA THR A 634 -14.32 -16.39 36.57
C THR A 634 -13.43 -17.33 35.74
N SER A 635 -13.23 -18.56 36.21
CA SER A 635 -12.53 -19.59 35.44
C SER A 635 -13.30 -19.96 34.16
N ARG A 636 -12.60 -20.28 33.06
CA ARG A 636 -13.24 -20.79 31.84
C ARG A 636 -13.79 -22.20 32.09
N ILE A 637 -15.11 -22.38 31.97
CA ILE A 637 -15.74 -23.71 31.92
C ILE A 637 -16.15 -23.96 30.46
N SER A 638 -15.75 -25.08 29.87
CA SER A 638 -16.14 -25.48 28.51
C SER A 638 -17.58 -26.00 28.39
N SER A 639 -18.47 -25.69 29.33
CA SER A 639 -19.90 -26.02 29.27
C SER A 639 -20.67 -25.13 30.25
N PRO A 640 -21.68 -24.36 29.81
CA PRO A 640 -22.43 -23.49 30.69
C PRO A 640 -23.43 -24.35 31.48
N THR A 641 -23.03 -24.84 32.65
CA THR A 641 -24.01 -25.25 33.65
C THR A 641 -24.24 -24.07 34.59
N ILE A 642 -25.33 -23.35 34.37
CA ILE A 642 -25.85 -22.35 35.32
C ILE A 642 -26.02 -23.06 36.67
N ARG A 643 -25.19 -22.71 37.66
CA ARG A 643 -25.50 -23.00 39.07
C ARG A 643 -26.11 -21.75 39.67
N ILE A 644 -27.42 -21.78 39.87
CA ILE A 644 -28.12 -20.83 40.74
C ILE A 644 -27.67 -21.15 42.17
N HIS A 645 -26.91 -20.25 42.79
CA HIS A 645 -26.62 -20.32 44.22
C HIS A 645 -27.86 -19.80 44.98
N ALA A 646 -28.65 -20.72 45.53
CA ALA A 646 -29.64 -20.36 46.54
C ALA A 646 -28.90 -20.08 47.86
N SER A 647 -28.84 -18.81 48.27
CA SER A 647 -28.36 -18.42 49.59
C SER A 647 -29.40 -18.84 50.63
N GLY A 648 -29.12 -19.91 51.36
CA GLY A 648 -29.99 -20.37 52.43
C GLY A 648 -29.27 -21.33 53.35
N TYR A 649 -28.30 -20.83 54.13
CA TYR A 649 -27.87 -21.48 55.36
C TYR A 649 -27.39 -20.41 56.36
N SER A 650 -28.28 -20.02 57.26
CA SER A 650 -27.91 -19.58 58.60
C SER A 650 -27.67 -20.81 59.48
N LYS A 651 -26.71 -20.74 60.40
CA LYS A 651 -26.64 -21.57 61.62
C LYS A 651 -25.41 -21.18 62.48
N PRO A 652 -25.47 -21.40 63.81
CA PRO A 652 -26.57 -21.20 64.75
C PRO A 652 -26.51 -19.83 65.44
#